data_AF-A0A9P7HG25-F1
#
_entry.id   AF-A0A9P7HG25-F1
#
_cell.length_a   1.000
_cell.length_b   1.000
_cell.length_c   1.000
_cell.angle_alpha   90.00
_cell.angle_beta   90.00
_cell.angle_gamma   90.00
#
_symmetry.space_group_name_H-M   'P 1'
#
loop_
_entity.id
_entity.type
_entity.pdbx_description
1 polymer ?
#
loop_
_entity_poly.entity_id
_entity_poly.type
_entity_poly.pdbx_seq_one_letter_code
_entity_poly.pdbx_strand_id
1 'polypeptide(L)'
;MNETGGLSIQEINRIMDLEQFEFAEEWEWQDLNYINAIPPLIPYPSYCVSRRCGWCRFMIQPGEFITARSFGGNESSAFALGDAFNDNKLLATFGRCKSNHRSCASIGYHVECSTVASSFGLKKNDFLEVARYLYDPSIKEDKRRREWITNHLQQVLSREFAILPNEILFMVNKYLVRHYAIASLLCASLPVSCTIKPLKSVWADYLCIDGVEYIAHLSNTPKPGSRLLWDAPSKREKNFLYVSEDHMGVRQVINDSMDMSHEEQNNSGWWRTLPITSPEVTFYGDGIKLRGFAASPLTHMSWQCPMPPAVLENIAYHAIKKPSSDFRKVDEARMEALYFNEPYTTGYSTCWFEGRLVDLHVHKSWETLDFYRELEEEKEKRWPAVESKSAPYWVYRPLNPGEYVEQVWLSARYEADDKSAWSEESRQPLEPKPCTGTAIAMITNHSRILKMGRSSTSHQDWKCVTKTLTCSTMRMFLNPGLEGVSFIAALTVDGSESDFLPEHLSACVGKDTEAGIAGCSEASLENVEEIVVCEEQSGKDTSDVSGILFRYTDGKQACVGKFRLDHMQPPLSVAGSKCLYIGIKTFDDEKSVVKRVVVSEHEREVGFEWTEIPWKGNLTWKFTQEYNVNMSANDFPNGLNGHYNGSIYSKVCESQDEKLSPLQKHVQFWDRDNDGIIHPWDVYSGFRELGFGLFFAIGSLLIPIFFSYPTRLGHSWIPDPMFRIYVNDIHKAKHGSDTGIYDFDGNLNQERFEQMFERFDTAGQGGLTADDLKRLWAKDRCAADPAGWTFAAMEWWTTYVLLQKNGLVRKSDLRACYDGSLFWRIKDEREKKRKGGNFERKSFGMRNFFASA
;
A
#
# COMPACT_ATOMS: atom_id res chain seq x y z
N MET A 1 21.34 -67.73 -6.84
CA MET A 1 21.45 -68.12 -5.43
C MET A 1 22.46 -67.21 -4.78
N ASN A 2 22.11 -66.78 -3.57
CA ASN A 2 22.83 -65.96 -2.59
C ASN A 2 22.91 -64.44 -2.78
N GLU A 3 22.23 -63.80 -1.81
CA GLU A 3 22.61 -62.60 -1.04
C GLU A 3 22.47 -61.23 -1.72
N THR A 4 21.34 -60.59 -1.44
CA THR A 4 21.34 -59.16 -1.08
C THR A 4 20.49 -58.99 0.18
N GLY A 5 21.18 -58.77 1.30
CA GLY A 5 20.57 -58.51 2.60
C GLY A 5 19.84 -57.17 2.59
N GLY A 6 18.52 -57.23 2.76
CA GLY A 6 17.72 -56.10 3.20
C GLY A 6 17.64 -56.12 4.72
N LEU A 7 17.94 -54.98 5.35
CA LEU A 7 17.83 -54.78 6.79
C LEU A 7 16.42 -55.11 7.28
N SER A 8 16.32 -55.73 8.46
CA SER A 8 15.04 -56.09 9.08
C SER A 8 14.28 -54.85 9.57
N ILE A 9 12.96 -54.94 9.70
CA ILE A 9 12.09 -53.83 10.17
C ILE A 9 12.49 -53.33 11.57
N GLN A 10 13.10 -54.18 12.42
CA GLN A 10 13.65 -53.74 13.70
C GLN A 10 14.96 -52.94 13.55
N GLU A 11 15.77 -53.20 12.52
CA GLU A 11 16.96 -52.39 12.20
C GLU A 11 16.57 -51.06 11.53
N ILE A 12 15.52 -51.05 10.70
CA ILE A 12 14.96 -49.81 10.12
C ILE A 12 14.36 -48.93 11.22
N ASN A 13 13.61 -49.50 12.17
CA ASN A 13 13.08 -48.73 13.30
C ASN A 13 14.19 -48.24 14.24
N ARG A 14 15.29 -49.00 14.39
CA ARG A 14 16.45 -48.55 15.18
C ARG A 14 17.26 -47.46 14.48
N ILE A 15 17.33 -47.50 13.14
CA ILE A 15 17.90 -46.42 12.31
C ILE A 15 16.99 -45.19 12.33
N MET A 16 15.66 -45.35 12.34
CA MET A 16 14.73 -44.22 12.45
C MET A 16 14.71 -43.59 13.85
N ASP A 17 14.82 -44.39 14.92
CA ASP A 17 14.94 -43.88 16.29
C ASP A 17 16.32 -43.24 16.54
N LEU A 18 17.39 -43.76 15.91
CA LEU A 18 18.71 -43.13 15.92
C LEU A 18 18.74 -41.88 15.04
N GLU A 19 18.11 -41.83 13.86
CA GLU A 19 18.07 -40.63 13.00
C GLU A 19 17.17 -39.52 13.57
N GLN A 20 16.15 -39.84 14.38
CA GLN A 20 15.34 -38.82 15.09
C GLN A 20 16.07 -38.24 16.32
N PHE A 21 17.02 -38.98 16.90
CA PHE A 21 17.94 -38.48 17.94
C PHE A 21 19.21 -37.85 17.35
N GLU A 22 19.74 -38.39 16.25
CA GLU A 22 20.93 -37.90 15.53
C GLU A 22 20.62 -36.63 14.74
N PHE A 23 19.40 -36.38 14.25
CA PHE A 23 19.08 -35.06 13.63
C PHE A 23 18.93 -33.92 14.66
N ALA A 24 18.80 -34.24 15.95
CA ALA A 24 18.92 -33.27 17.03
C ALA A 24 20.39 -33.09 17.47
N GLU A 25 21.26 -34.08 17.24
CA GLU A 25 22.70 -34.06 17.57
C GLU A 25 23.63 -33.71 16.39
N GLU A 26 23.19 -33.73 15.14
CA GLU A 26 24.06 -33.49 13.96
C GLU A 26 24.10 -32.03 13.49
N TRP A 27 23.26 -31.16 14.05
CA TRP A 27 23.46 -29.70 13.98
C TRP A 27 24.00 -29.13 15.30
N GLU A 28 24.72 -29.99 16.01
CA GLU A 28 25.15 -29.79 17.38
C GLU A 28 26.68 -30.03 17.50
N TRP A 29 27.40 -28.94 17.75
CA TRP A 29 28.52 -28.88 18.71
C TRP A 29 29.92 -29.42 18.39
N GLN A 30 30.31 -29.74 17.15
CA GLN A 30 31.74 -30.07 16.91
C GLN A 30 32.74 -28.91 17.11
N ASP A 31 32.29 -27.65 17.16
CA ASP A 31 33.19 -26.49 17.36
C ASP A 31 33.33 -26.01 18.81
N LEU A 32 32.69 -26.67 19.79
CA LEU A 32 32.79 -26.26 21.21
C LEU A 32 33.76 -27.08 22.07
N ASN A 33 34.55 -27.96 21.44
CA ASN A 33 35.58 -28.75 22.13
C ASN A 33 37.03 -28.48 21.69
N TYR A 34 37.30 -27.50 20.82
CA TYR A 34 38.69 -27.08 20.61
C TYR A 34 39.12 -26.02 21.63
N ILE A 35 39.70 -26.53 22.72
CA ILE A 35 40.66 -25.79 23.54
C ILE A 35 41.83 -25.40 22.62
N ASN A 36 41.76 -24.21 22.02
CA ASN A 36 42.94 -23.47 21.57
C ASN A 36 42.59 -21.99 21.56
N ALA A 37 43.32 -21.22 22.37
CA ALA A 37 43.21 -19.76 22.40
C ALA A 37 43.62 -19.19 21.02
N ILE A 38 42.65 -18.69 20.25
CA ILE A 38 42.83 -18.05 18.94
C ILE A 38 42.05 -16.70 18.96
N PRO A 39 42.55 -15.61 18.33
CA PRO A 39 42.50 -14.22 18.80
C PRO A 39 41.18 -13.46 18.45
N PRO A 40 40.98 -12.18 18.87
CA PRO A 40 39.68 -11.59 19.19
C PRO A 40 38.91 -11.03 17.96
N LEU A 41 38.76 -11.83 16.90
CA LEU A 41 38.16 -11.37 15.63
C LEU A 41 37.05 -12.29 15.07
N ILE A 42 36.57 -13.30 15.82
CA ILE A 42 35.42 -14.12 15.40
C ILE A 42 34.15 -13.62 16.13
N PRO A 43 33.12 -13.12 15.42
CA PRO A 43 31.85 -12.77 16.05
C PRO A 43 31.17 -14.02 16.62
N TYR A 44 30.52 -13.89 17.78
CA TYR A 44 29.79 -14.99 18.42
C TYR A 44 28.77 -15.64 17.45
N PRO A 45 28.49 -16.94 17.56
CA PRO A 45 27.37 -17.57 16.85
C PRO A 45 26.06 -16.85 17.20
N SER A 46 25.30 -16.49 16.16
CA SER A 46 24.05 -15.74 16.29
C SER A 46 22.84 -16.67 16.20
N TYR A 47 21.99 -16.63 17.22
CA TYR A 47 20.78 -17.43 17.35
C TYR A 47 19.54 -16.54 17.32
N CYS A 48 18.56 -16.96 16.54
CA CYS A 48 17.24 -16.37 16.55
C CYS A 48 16.43 -16.81 17.78
N VAL A 49 15.70 -15.86 18.37
CA VAL A 49 14.81 -16.06 19.50
C VAL A 49 13.35 -16.07 19.02
N SER A 50 12.57 -17.03 19.51
CA SER A 50 11.14 -17.14 19.19
C SER A 50 10.38 -15.85 19.44
N ARG A 51 9.47 -15.51 18.52
CA ARG A 51 8.63 -14.30 18.60
C ARG A 51 7.63 -14.34 19.75
N ARG A 52 7.25 -15.54 20.18
CA ARG A 52 6.29 -15.78 21.27
C ARG A 52 7.01 -16.36 22.48
N CYS A 53 6.52 -16.00 23.66
CA CYS A 53 6.99 -16.57 24.91
C CYS A 53 6.67 -18.08 24.96
N GLY A 54 7.64 -18.91 25.33
CA GLY A 54 7.44 -20.36 25.48
C GLY A 54 6.43 -20.76 26.58
N TRP A 55 6.15 -19.87 27.54
CA TRP A 55 5.14 -20.08 28.57
C TRP A 55 3.75 -19.58 28.15
N CYS A 56 3.56 -18.26 28.10
CA CYS A 56 2.23 -17.68 27.89
C CYS A 56 1.80 -17.61 26.42
N ARG A 57 2.71 -17.90 25.48
CA ARG A 57 2.50 -17.85 24.02
C ARG A 57 2.08 -16.50 23.44
N PHE A 58 2.03 -15.44 24.25
CA PHE A 58 1.89 -14.07 23.73
C PHE A 58 3.16 -13.63 23.02
N MET A 59 2.99 -12.80 21.99
CA MET A 59 4.09 -12.13 21.29
C MET A 59 4.94 -11.32 22.28
N ILE A 60 6.26 -11.48 22.18
CA ILE A 60 7.24 -10.73 22.95
C ILE A 60 7.45 -9.39 22.24
N GLN A 61 7.20 -8.30 22.95
CA GLN A 61 7.36 -6.95 22.40
C GLN A 61 8.80 -6.46 22.51
N PRO A 62 9.26 -5.58 21.60
CA PRO A 62 10.56 -4.92 21.76
C PRO A 62 10.67 -4.24 23.12
N GLY A 63 11.82 -4.38 23.78
CA GLY A 63 12.09 -3.83 25.11
C GLY A 63 11.62 -4.70 26.28
N GLU A 64 10.87 -5.78 26.05
CA GLU A 64 10.49 -6.69 27.14
C GLU A 64 11.68 -7.56 27.58
N PHE A 65 11.80 -7.77 28.89
CA PHE A 65 12.84 -8.60 29.47
C PHE A 65 12.51 -10.09 29.33
N ILE A 66 13.42 -10.82 28.69
CA ILE A 66 13.30 -12.25 28.43
C ILE A 66 14.60 -12.99 28.72
N THR A 67 14.51 -14.31 28.81
CA THR A 67 15.63 -15.24 28.64
C THR A 67 15.44 -16.04 27.37
N ALA A 68 16.54 -16.38 26.68
CA ALA A 68 16.53 -17.25 25.52
C ALA A 68 17.08 -18.62 25.93
N ARG A 69 16.36 -19.69 25.62
CA ARG A 69 16.77 -21.07 25.92
C ARG A 69 16.86 -21.90 24.65
N SER A 70 17.97 -22.60 24.46
CA SER A 70 18.15 -23.54 23.35
C SER A 70 17.46 -24.88 23.61
N PHE A 71 17.31 -25.70 22.56
CA PHE A 71 16.79 -27.06 22.68
C PHE A 71 17.66 -27.96 23.59
N GLY A 72 18.98 -27.80 23.56
CA GLY A 72 19.92 -28.45 24.49
C GLY A 72 19.83 -27.99 25.95
N GLY A 73 18.90 -27.09 26.28
CA GLY A 73 18.58 -26.71 27.66
C GLY A 73 19.41 -25.56 28.24
N ASN A 74 20.40 -25.05 27.49
CA ASN A 74 21.18 -23.88 27.89
C ASN A 74 20.32 -22.62 27.85
N GLU A 75 20.46 -21.77 28.87
CA GLU A 75 19.65 -20.57 29.04
C GLU A 75 20.51 -19.33 29.24
N SER A 76 20.18 -18.28 28.49
CA SER A 76 20.87 -17.00 28.51
C SER A 76 20.63 -16.25 29.81
N SER A 77 21.46 -15.24 30.05
CA SER A 77 21.18 -14.15 30.98
C SER A 77 19.92 -13.40 30.53
N ALA A 78 19.22 -12.74 31.47
CA ALA A 78 18.06 -11.94 31.13
C ALA A 78 18.46 -10.68 30.35
N PHE A 79 17.74 -10.36 29.28
CA PHE A 79 17.99 -9.19 28.44
C PHE A 79 16.69 -8.62 27.90
N ALA A 80 16.70 -7.32 27.58
CA ALA A 80 15.60 -6.68 26.87
C ALA A 80 15.65 -7.06 25.39
N LEU A 81 14.56 -7.60 24.84
CA LEU A 81 14.53 -8.04 23.44
C LEU A 81 14.66 -6.82 22.50
N GLY A 82 15.79 -6.72 21.81
CA GLY A 82 16.10 -5.73 20.77
C GLY A 82 16.67 -6.39 19.52
N ASP A 83 17.57 -5.70 18.81
CA ASP A 83 18.17 -6.23 17.57
C ASP A 83 19.17 -7.36 17.79
N ALA A 84 20.06 -7.23 18.79
CA ALA A 84 21.02 -8.27 19.16
C ALA A 84 21.47 -8.12 20.62
N PHE A 85 21.65 -9.25 21.31
CA PHE A 85 22.16 -9.34 22.66
C PHE A 85 23.33 -10.32 22.71
N ASN A 86 24.50 -9.87 23.14
CA ASN A 86 25.67 -10.74 23.30
C ASN A 86 25.72 -11.29 24.73
N ASP A 87 25.55 -12.60 24.86
CA ASP A 87 25.69 -13.30 26.13
C ASP A 87 27.12 -13.83 26.30
N ASN A 88 27.89 -13.18 27.17
CA ASN A 88 29.26 -13.58 27.48
C ASN A 88 29.36 -14.94 28.19
N LYS A 89 28.28 -15.41 28.85
CA LYS A 89 28.25 -16.71 29.53
C LYS A 89 28.14 -17.85 28.53
N LEU A 90 27.32 -17.66 27.49
CA LEU A 90 27.11 -18.65 26.44
C LEU A 90 28.00 -18.43 25.22
N LEU A 91 28.75 -17.32 25.18
CA LEU A 91 29.54 -16.88 24.03
C LEU A 91 28.70 -16.87 22.76
N ALA A 92 27.48 -16.32 22.85
CA ALA A 92 26.46 -16.40 21.82
C ALA A 92 25.72 -15.06 21.69
N THR A 93 25.30 -14.72 20.46
CA THR A 93 24.45 -13.56 20.19
C THR A 93 23.01 -14.01 20.02
N PHE A 94 22.07 -13.39 20.72
CA PHE A 94 20.64 -13.65 20.61
C PHE A 94 19.94 -12.46 19.96
N GLY A 95 19.19 -12.70 18.89
CA GLY A 95 18.43 -11.67 18.19
C GLY A 95 16.99 -12.09 17.99
N ARG A 96 16.09 -11.13 17.82
CA ARG A 96 14.70 -11.43 17.41
C ARG A 96 14.71 -12.22 16.10
N CYS A 97 13.92 -13.28 16.02
CA CYS A 97 13.77 -14.01 14.77
C CYS A 97 13.21 -13.10 13.66
N LYS A 98 14.00 -12.94 12.59
CA LYS A 98 13.65 -12.20 11.36
C LYS A 98 13.32 -13.15 10.19
N SER A 99 13.41 -14.47 10.38
CA SER A 99 13.29 -15.49 9.32
C SER A 99 12.06 -16.39 9.52
N ASN A 100 11.73 -17.18 8.51
CA ASN A 100 10.48 -17.95 8.44
C ASN A 100 10.58 -19.42 8.84
N HIS A 101 11.62 -19.79 9.59
CA HIS A 101 11.73 -21.16 10.06
C HIS A 101 10.69 -21.46 11.15
N ARG A 102 10.07 -22.65 11.07
CA ARG A 102 9.03 -23.11 12.02
C ARG A 102 9.51 -23.20 13.47
N SER A 103 10.81 -23.40 13.66
CA SER A 103 11.45 -23.54 14.97
C SER A 103 12.65 -22.62 15.05
N CYS A 104 12.59 -21.64 15.96
CA CYS A 104 13.77 -20.84 16.28
C CYS A 104 14.79 -21.69 17.02
N ALA A 105 16.08 -21.43 16.79
CA ALA A 105 17.15 -22.12 17.50
C ALA A 105 17.05 -21.93 19.03
N SER A 106 16.46 -20.81 19.46
CA SER A 106 16.16 -20.54 20.85
C SER A 106 14.72 -20.07 21.06
N ILE A 107 14.16 -20.44 22.20
CA ILE A 107 12.81 -20.04 22.64
C ILE A 107 12.95 -18.93 23.68
N GLY A 108 12.26 -17.82 23.45
CA GLY A 108 12.18 -16.71 24.38
C GLY A 108 11.19 -16.98 25.50
N TYR A 109 11.53 -16.60 26.73
CA TYR A 109 10.67 -16.70 27.90
C TYR A 109 10.67 -15.36 28.65
N HIS A 110 9.50 -14.76 28.90
CA HIS A 110 9.42 -13.61 29.82
C HIS A 110 9.95 -14.04 31.20
N VAL A 111 10.76 -13.17 31.81
CA VAL A 111 11.35 -13.43 33.13
C VAL A 111 10.26 -13.64 34.18
N GLU A 112 9.21 -12.82 34.15
CA GLU A 112 8.04 -12.93 35.01
C GLU A 112 7.29 -14.27 34.81
N CYS A 113 7.04 -14.65 33.55
CA CYS A 113 6.39 -15.93 33.22
C CYS A 113 7.19 -17.12 33.75
N SER A 114 8.52 -17.09 33.66
CA SER A 114 9.36 -18.15 34.22
C SER A 114 9.27 -18.23 35.74
N THR A 115 9.21 -17.09 36.42
CA THR A 115 9.03 -17.02 37.88
C THR A 115 7.70 -17.64 38.30
N VAL A 116 6.62 -17.29 37.60
CA VAL A 116 5.28 -17.84 37.87
C VAL A 116 5.20 -19.33 37.55
N ALA A 117 5.73 -19.76 36.41
CA ALA A 117 5.75 -21.18 36.07
C ALA A 117 6.54 -22.02 37.11
N SER A 118 7.67 -21.51 37.60
CA SER A 118 8.42 -22.15 38.69
C SER A 118 7.61 -22.24 39.99
N SER A 119 6.78 -21.25 40.31
CA SER A 119 5.89 -21.31 41.49
C SER A 119 4.83 -22.41 41.39
N PHE A 120 4.44 -22.81 40.17
CA PHE A 120 3.58 -23.95 39.91
C PHE A 120 4.33 -25.29 39.80
N GLY A 121 5.66 -25.30 39.98
CA GLY A 121 6.49 -26.50 39.83
C GLY A 121 6.64 -26.97 38.38
N LEU A 122 6.34 -26.12 37.39
CA LEU A 122 6.40 -26.47 35.98
C LEU A 122 7.84 -26.53 35.45
N LYS A 123 8.11 -27.55 34.65
CA LYS A 123 9.36 -27.69 33.89
C LYS A 123 9.17 -27.21 32.46
N LYS A 124 10.17 -26.50 31.92
CA LYS A 124 10.11 -25.91 30.57
C LYS A 124 9.86 -26.95 29.48
N ASN A 125 10.57 -28.08 29.49
CA ASN A 125 10.45 -29.08 28.43
C ASN A 125 9.06 -29.73 28.41
N ASP A 126 8.54 -30.12 29.57
CA ASP A 126 7.23 -30.77 29.69
C ASP A 126 6.09 -29.83 29.28
N PHE A 127 6.18 -28.55 29.68
CA PHE A 127 5.17 -27.56 29.36
C PHE A 127 5.25 -27.06 27.92
N LEU A 128 6.45 -27.08 27.31
CA LEU A 128 6.65 -26.58 25.95
C LEU A 128 5.77 -27.34 24.96
N GLU A 129 5.67 -28.66 25.07
CA GLU A 129 4.81 -29.46 24.19
C GLU A 129 3.32 -29.18 24.42
N VAL A 130 2.91 -28.90 25.66
CA VAL A 130 1.53 -28.53 26.00
C VAL A 130 1.13 -27.16 25.44
N ALA A 131 2.03 -26.19 25.49
CA ALA A 131 1.80 -24.83 25.03
C ALA A 131 2.18 -24.61 23.55
N ARG A 132 2.77 -25.62 22.88
CA ARG A 132 3.26 -25.51 21.50
C ARG A 132 2.14 -25.08 20.57
N TYR A 133 2.40 -24.17 19.64
CA TYR A 133 1.47 -23.90 18.55
C TYR A 133 1.89 -24.69 17.30
N LEU A 134 0.93 -25.29 16.60
CA LEU A 134 1.17 -25.96 15.30
C LEU A 134 1.54 -24.94 14.21
N TYR A 135 0.93 -23.76 14.27
CA TYR A 135 1.24 -22.60 13.42
C TYR A 135 0.96 -21.31 14.19
N ASP A 136 1.50 -20.18 13.74
CA ASP A 136 1.22 -18.90 14.39
C ASP A 136 -0.24 -18.46 14.14
N PRO A 137 -1.03 -18.17 15.20
CA PRO A 137 -2.40 -17.71 15.04
C PRO A 137 -2.44 -16.28 14.49
N SER A 138 -3.61 -15.90 13.95
CA SER A 138 -3.87 -14.55 13.48
C SER A 138 -3.87 -13.52 14.62
N ILE A 139 -3.71 -12.25 14.26
CA ILE A 139 -3.81 -11.13 15.23
C ILE A 139 -5.19 -11.08 15.89
N LYS A 140 -6.24 -11.36 15.13
CA LYS A 140 -7.62 -11.45 15.65
C LYS A 140 -7.71 -12.46 16.77
N GLU A 141 -7.10 -13.63 16.60
CA GLU A 141 -7.12 -14.67 17.62
C GLU A 141 -6.30 -14.27 18.86
N ASP A 142 -5.13 -13.64 18.68
CA ASP A 142 -4.36 -13.08 19.81
C ASP A 142 -5.16 -12.03 20.61
N LYS A 143 -5.89 -11.16 19.90
CA LYS A 143 -6.75 -10.13 20.51
C LYS A 143 -7.93 -10.77 21.24
N ARG A 144 -8.65 -11.69 20.59
CA ARG A 144 -9.75 -12.48 21.18
C ARG A 144 -9.28 -13.17 22.45
N ARG A 145 -8.16 -13.89 22.40
CA ARG A 145 -7.59 -14.60 23.55
C ARG A 145 -7.30 -13.66 24.71
N ARG A 146 -6.65 -12.51 24.45
CA ARG A 146 -6.35 -11.50 25.48
C ARG A 146 -7.61 -10.91 26.09
N GLU A 147 -8.57 -10.52 25.26
CA GLU A 147 -9.84 -9.93 25.70
C GLU A 147 -10.67 -10.92 26.50
N TRP A 148 -10.76 -12.18 26.03
CA TRP A 148 -11.44 -13.25 26.74
C TRP A 148 -10.84 -13.48 28.13
N ILE A 149 -9.51 -13.62 28.22
CA ILE A 149 -8.82 -13.81 29.51
C ILE A 149 -9.05 -12.60 30.43
N THR A 150 -8.95 -11.38 29.90
CA THR A 150 -9.14 -10.15 30.69
C THR A 150 -10.57 -10.06 31.24
N ASN A 151 -11.57 -10.36 30.40
CA ASN A 151 -12.98 -10.34 30.79
C ASN A 151 -13.30 -11.47 31.79
N HIS A 152 -12.73 -12.66 31.58
CA HIS A 152 -12.90 -13.77 32.51
C HIS A 152 -12.28 -13.46 33.87
N LEU A 153 -11.05 -12.94 33.90
CA LEU A 153 -10.41 -12.45 35.12
C LEU A 153 -11.23 -11.36 35.81
N GLN A 154 -11.82 -10.43 35.05
CA GLN A 154 -12.71 -9.41 35.61
C GLN A 154 -13.91 -10.04 36.31
N GLN A 155 -14.56 -11.03 35.69
CA GLN A 155 -15.70 -11.71 36.30
C GLN A 155 -15.33 -12.49 37.57
N VAL A 156 -14.19 -13.17 37.58
CA VAL A 156 -13.74 -13.95 38.75
C VAL A 156 -13.30 -13.01 39.87
N LEU A 157 -12.44 -12.02 39.57
CA LEU A 157 -11.85 -11.16 40.58
C LEU A 157 -12.82 -10.11 41.12
N SER A 158 -13.82 -9.67 40.34
CA SER A 158 -14.89 -8.81 40.89
C SER A 158 -15.77 -9.54 41.90
N ARG A 159 -15.93 -10.86 41.77
CA ARG A 159 -16.65 -11.68 42.75
C ARG A 159 -15.84 -11.88 44.03
N GLU A 160 -14.56 -12.22 43.89
CA GLU A 160 -13.69 -12.50 45.04
C GLU A 160 -13.23 -11.22 45.77
N PHE A 161 -13.00 -10.13 45.05
CA PHE A 161 -12.50 -8.86 45.57
C PHE A 161 -13.52 -7.73 45.40
N ALA A 162 -14.76 -7.95 45.86
CA ALA A 162 -15.87 -7.01 45.74
C ALA A 162 -15.62 -5.62 46.37
N ILE A 163 -14.59 -5.47 47.20
CA ILE A 163 -14.19 -4.21 47.86
C ILE A 163 -13.42 -3.28 46.90
N LEU A 164 -12.76 -3.82 45.87
CA LEU A 164 -11.96 -3.04 44.94
C LEU A 164 -12.83 -2.50 43.78
N PRO A 165 -12.64 -1.23 43.35
CA PRO A 165 -13.30 -0.70 42.16
C PRO A 165 -12.97 -1.49 40.90
N ASN A 166 -13.92 -1.57 39.97
CA ASN A 166 -13.77 -2.32 38.72
C ASN A 166 -12.61 -1.80 37.87
N GLU A 167 -12.30 -0.51 37.92
CA GLU A 167 -11.20 0.13 37.19
C GLU A 167 -9.83 -0.38 37.70
N ILE A 168 -9.68 -0.49 39.03
CA ILE A 168 -8.45 -1.01 39.64
C ILE A 168 -8.30 -2.50 39.34
N LEU A 169 -9.39 -3.27 39.45
CA LEU A 169 -9.38 -4.67 39.06
C LEU A 169 -9.02 -4.84 37.59
N PHE A 170 -9.55 -4.00 36.70
CA PHE A 170 -9.21 -4.04 35.29
C PHE A 170 -7.72 -3.75 35.03
N MET A 171 -7.13 -2.78 35.75
CA MET A 171 -5.69 -2.53 35.69
C MET A 171 -4.88 -3.74 36.17
N VAL A 172 -5.27 -4.36 37.29
CA VAL A 172 -4.62 -5.57 37.82
C VAL A 172 -4.73 -6.73 36.82
N ASN A 173 -5.90 -6.91 36.22
CA ASN A 173 -6.17 -7.99 35.26
C ASN A 173 -5.24 -7.94 34.06
N LYS A 174 -4.88 -6.75 33.57
CA LYS A 174 -3.92 -6.59 32.48
C LYS A 174 -2.56 -7.23 32.77
N TYR A 175 -2.10 -7.20 34.03
CA TYR A 175 -0.87 -7.87 34.45
C TYR A 175 -1.04 -9.37 34.65
N LEU A 176 -2.25 -9.82 35.01
CA LEU A 176 -2.55 -11.23 35.26
C LEU A 176 -2.82 -12.05 33.99
N VAL A 177 -3.08 -11.42 32.83
CA VAL A 177 -3.36 -12.13 31.57
C VAL A 177 -2.31 -13.19 31.24
N ARG A 178 -1.01 -12.87 31.39
CA ARG A 178 0.08 -13.81 31.11
C ARG A 178 0.13 -14.96 32.10
N HIS A 179 -0.13 -14.68 33.37
CA HIS A 179 -0.15 -15.68 34.44
C HIS A 179 -1.32 -16.64 34.27
N TYR A 180 -2.50 -16.11 33.96
CA TYR A 180 -3.69 -16.90 33.66
C TYR A 180 -3.44 -17.83 32.46
N ALA A 181 -2.83 -17.34 31.38
CA ALA A 181 -2.50 -18.14 30.20
C ALA A 181 -1.57 -19.33 30.50
N ILE A 182 -0.75 -19.25 31.55
CA ILE A 182 0.09 -20.37 32.00
C ILE A 182 -0.75 -21.31 32.88
N ALA A 183 -1.51 -20.74 33.81
CA ALA A 183 -2.33 -21.48 34.75
C ALA A 183 -3.48 -22.25 34.07
N SER A 184 -4.04 -21.74 32.97
CA SER A 184 -5.13 -22.38 32.23
C SER A 184 -4.71 -23.71 31.58
N LEU A 185 -3.41 -23.94 31.45
CA LEU A 185 -2.82 -25.18 30.95
C LEU A 185 -2.40 -26.15 32.07
N LEU A 186 -2.72 -25.85 33.33
CA LEU A 186 -2.53 -26.75 34.46
C LEU A 186 -3.73 -27.72 34.55
N CYS A 187 -3.70 -28.79 33.78
CA CYS A 187 -4.73 -29.84 33.83
C CYS A 187 -4.14 -31.21 34.21
N ALA A 188 -5.01 -32.11 34.66
CA ALA A 188 -4.64 -33.49 34.98
C ALA A 188 -4.10 -34.20 33.73
N SER A 189 -2.98 -34.92 33.90
CA SER A 189 -2.34 -35.68 32.81
C SER A 189 -3.29 -36.76 32.28
N LEU A 190 -3.69 -36.62 31.04
CA LEU A 190 -4.42 -37.61 30.25
C LEU A 190 -3.45 -38.52 29.49
N PRO A 191 -3.92 -39.69 29.02
CA PRO A 191 -3.16 -40.52 28.10
C PRO A 191 -2.71 -39.72 26.86
N VAL A 192 -1.43 -39.85 26.52
CA VAL A 192 -0.78 -39.17 25.37
C VAL A 192 -1.32 -39.70 24.03
N SER A 193 -2.02 -40.83 24.02
CA SER A 193 -2.70 -41.34 22.84
C SER A 193 -4.04 -41.98 23.18
N CYS A 194 -4.95 -41.98 22.22
CA CYS A 194 -6.19 -42.76 22.29
C CYS A 194 -6.48 -43.41 20.94
N THR A 195 -7.05 -44.61 20.98
CA THR A 195 -7.38 -45.38 19.78
C THR A 195 -8.88 -45.60 19.73
N ILE A 196 -9.48 -45.31 18.58
CA ILE A 196 -10.92 -45.48 18.35
C ILE A 196 -11.20 -46.40 17.17
N LYS A 197 -12.34 -47.08 17.24
CA LYS A 197 -12.97 -47.80 16.13
C LYS A 197 -13.99 -46.87 15.48
N PRO A 198 -13.68 -46.25 14.33
CA PRO A 198 -14.54 -45.24 13.72
C PRO A 198 -15.85 -45.80 13.14
N LEU A 199 -15.98 -47.13 13.08
CA LEU A 199 -17.20 -47.85 12.67
C LEU A 199 -18.15 -48.15 13.85
N LYS A 200 -17.76 -47.83 15.08
CA LYS A 200 -18.63 -47.90 16.26
C LYS A 200 -19.05 -46.50 16.68
N SER A 201 -19.94 -46.41 17.66
CA SER A 201 -20.26 -45.15 18.32
C SER A 201 -18.98 -44.57 18.95
N VAL A 202 -18.78 -43.26 18.80
CA VAL A 202 -17.60 -42.54 19.29
C VAL A 202 -18.05 -41.38 20.16
N TRP A 203 -17.41 -41.25 21.32
CA TRP A 203 -17.63 -40.23 22.33
C TRP A 203 -16.37 -39.39 22.50
N ALA A 204 -16.54 -38.12 22.81
CA ALA A 204 -15.46 -37.17 23.07
C ALA A 204 -15.59 -36.51 24.43
N ASP A 205 -14.46 -36.42 25.13
CA ASP A 205 -14.28 -35.59 26.31
C ASP A 205 -13.72 -34.23 25.86
N TYR A 206 -14.29 -33.14 26.37
CA TYR A 206 -13.88 -31.79 26.01
C TYR A 206 -13.23 -31.05 27.17
N LEU A 207 -12.28 -30.19 26.84
CA LEU A 207 -11.67 -29.22 27.74
C LEU A 207 -11.79 -27.83 27.13
N CYS A 208 -12.07 -26.83 27.96
CA CYS A 208 -12.03 -25.43 27.54
C CYS A 208 -10.70 -24.78 27.93
N ILE A 209 -9.96 -24.26 26.95
CA ILE A 209 -8.74 -23.48 27.16
C ILE A 209 -8.99 -22.09 26.57
N ASP A 210 -8.85 -21.05 27.39
CA ASP A 210 -8.99 -19.65 26.98
C ASP A 210 -10.27 -19.35 26.17
N GLY A 211 -11.37 -20.01 26.54
CA GLY A 211 -12.69 -19.86 25.92
C GLY A 211 -12.94 -20.73 24.69
N VAL A 212 -12.00 -21.61 24.32
CA VAL A 212 -12.12 -22.49 23.14
C VAL A 212 -12.18 -23.95 23.60
N GLU A 213 -13.15 -24.70 23.07
CA GLU A 213 -13.27 -26.14 23.34
C GLU A 213 -12.32 -26.96 22.46
N TYR A 214 -11.58 -27.86 23.11
CA TYR A 214 -10.67 -28.83 22.50
C TYR A 214 -11.08 -30.24 22.89
N ILE A 215 -10.84 -31.21 22.00
CA ILE A 215 -11.04 -32.62 22.31
C ILE A 215 -9.87 -33.08 23.18
N ALA A 216 -10.19 -33.44 24.43
CA ALA A 216 -9.24 -33.95 25.40
C ALA A 216 -8.96 -35.44 25.16
N HIS A 217 -10.00 -36.22 24.87
CA HIS A 217 -9.90 -37.65 24.67
C HIS A 217 -11.06 -38.19 23.83
N LEU A 218 -10.82 -39.29 23.09
CA LEU A 218 -11.84 -40.00 22.30
C LEU A 218 -11.96 -41.45 22.78
N SER A 219 -13.19 -41.96 22.88
CA SER A 219 -13.48 -43.34 23.28
C SER A 219 -14.66 -43.95 22.53
N ASN A 220 -14.70 -45.28 22.43
CA ASN A 220 -15.87 -46.00 21.90
C ASN A 220 -16.96 -46.29 22.94
N THR A 221 -16.74 -45.91 24.19
CA THR A 221 -17.68 -46.09 25.30
C THR A 221 -17.96 -44.74 25.94
N PRO A 222 -19.21 -44.47 26.37
CA PRO A 222 -19.53 -43.24 27.08
C PRO A 222 -18.82 -43.19 28.43
N LYS A 223 -18.29 -42.01 28.77
CA LYS A 223 -17.85 -41.64 30.11
C LYS A 223 -18.76 -40.54 30.68
N PRO A 224 -18.85 -40.38 32.02
CA PRO A 224 -19.58 -39.26 32.60
C PRO A 224 -19.05 -37.92 32.07
N GLY A 225 -19.93 -37.11 31.47
CA GLY A 225 -19.57 -35.82 30.87
C GLY A 225 -19.09 -35.88 29.41
N SER A 226 -18.88 -37.06 28.83
CA SER A 226 -18.54 -37.21 27.41
C SER A 226 -19.74 -36.90 26.51
N ARG A 227 -19.48 -36.32 25.33
CA ARG A 227 -20.49 -36.03 24.30
C ARG A 227 -20.40 -37.06 23.18
N LEU A 228 -21.53 -37.56 22.70
CA LEU A 228 -21.57 -38.47 21.55
C LEU A 228 -21.25 -37.68 20.28
N LEU A 229 -20.23 -38.12 19.52
CA LEU A 229 -19.90 -37.53 18.22
C LEU A 229 -20.75 -38.13 17.10
N TRP A 230 -20.82 -39.47 17.07
CA TRP A 230 -21.69 -40.19 16.15
C TRP A 230 -22.01 -41.58 16.70
N ASP A 231 -23.16 -42.12 16.29
CA ASP A 231 -23.54 -43.50 16.59
C ASP A 231 -23.01 -44.49 15.54
N ALA A 232 -23.02 -45.79 15.87
CA ALA A 232 -22.58 -46.84 14.97
C ALA A 232 -23.43 -46.83 13.68
N PRO A 233 -22.86 -46.52 12.51
CA PRO A 233 -23.65 -46.30 11.29
C PRO A 233 -24.25 -47.62 10.79
N SER A 234 -25.55 -47.62 10.47
CA SER A 234 -26.29 -48.80 9.98
C SER A 234 -26.12 -49.07 8.48
N LYS A 235 -25.69 -48.07 7.69
CA LYS A 235 -25.19 -48.20 6.31
C LYS A 235 -24.14 -47.10 6.07
N ARG A 236 -22.98 -47.44 5.49
CA ARG A 236 -21.95 -46.46 5.10
C ARG A 236 -21.56 -46.66 3.64
N GLU A 237 -21.62 -45.60 2.84
CA GLU A 237 -21.13 -45.60 1.46
C GLU A 237 -19.66 -45.14 1.35
N LYS A 238 -19.09 -44.44 2.34
CA LYS A 238 -17.70 -43.91 2.29
C LYS A 238 -16.97 -43.98 3.65
N ASN A 239 -15.66 -44.25 3.62
CA ASN A 239 -14.78 -44.56 4.77
C ASN A 239 -13.83 -43.39 5.14
N PHE A 240 -14.37 -42.23 5.55
CA PHE A 240 -13.53 -41.07 5.87
C PHE A 240 -13.92 -40.43 7.20
N LEU A 241 -12.95 -39.79 7.85
CA LEU A 241 -13.15 -38.91 8.99
C LEU A 241 -12.71 -37.50 8.61
N TYR A 242 -13.37 -36.49 9.15
CA TYR A 242 -12.97 -35.10 9.00
C TYR A 242 -12.55 -34.58 10.37
N VAL A 243 -11.32 -34.07 10.45
CA VAL A 243 -10.72 -33.59 11.70
C VAL A 243 -10.49 -32.09 11.55
N SER A 244 -11.04 -31.30 12.47
CA SER A 244 -10.79 -29.86 12.55
C SER A 244 -9.78 -29.57 13.65
N GLU A 245 -8.75 -28.79 13.32
CA GLU A 245 -7.69 -28.37 14.24
C GLU A 245 -7.37 -26.88 14.09
N ASP A 246 -7.01 -26.23 15.19
CA ASP A 246 -6.47 -24.87 15.18
C ASP A 246 -4.97 -24.86 15.53
N HIS A 247 -4.44 -23.69 15.88
CA HIS A 247 -3.05 -23.52 16.27
C HIS A 247 -2.69 -24.29 17.56
N MET A 248 -3.66 -24.65 18.40
CA MET A 248 -3.52 -25.31 19.70
C MET A 248 -3.93 -26.79 19.68
N GLY A 249 -4.81 -27.26 18.81
CA GLY A 249 -5.08 -28.69 18.71
C GLY A 249 -6.39 -29.04 18.06
N VAL A 250 -6.80 -30.30 18.24
CA VAL A 250 -8.01 -30.84 17.62
C VAL A 250 -9.24 -30.29 18.33
N ARG A 251 -10.13 -29.68 17.57
CA ARG A 251 -11.37 -29.06 18.04
C ARG A 251 -12.59 -29.94 17.78
N GLN A 252 -12.64 -30.58 16.61
CA GLN A 252 -13.76 -31.40 16.19
C GLN A 252 -13.31 -32.61 15.39
N VAL A 253 -14.05 -33.70 15.52
CA VAL A 253 -13.95 -34.86 14.65
C VAL A 253 -15.37 -35.24 14.25
N ILE A 254 -15.63 -35.31 12.95
CA ILE A 254 -16.93 -35.70 12.40
C ILE A 254 -16.73 -36.83 11.40
N ASN A 255 -17.79 -37.57 11.16
CA ASN A 255 -17.81 -38.69 10.22
C ASN A 255 -18.70 -38.46 8.99
N ASP A 256 -19.44 -37.35 8.96
CA ASP A 256 -20.24 -36.86 7.84
C ASP A 256 -20.03 -35.35 7.72
N SER A 257 -19.75 -34.88 6.50
CA SER A 257 -19.57 -33.45 6.20
C SER A 257 -20.88 -32.70 5.98
N MET A 258 -22.00 -33.39 5.75
CA MET A 258 -23.28 -32.78 5.35
C MET A 258 -24.10 -32.21 6.52
N ASP A 259 -23.78 -32.57 7.75
CA ASP A 259 -24.53 -32.18 8.96
C ASP A 259 -24.09 -30.83 9.56
N MET A 260 -23.22 -30.06 8.89
CA MET A 260 -22.65 -28.83 9.43
C MET A 260 -23.27 -27.56 8.87
N SER A 261 -23.67 -26.64 9.76
CA SER A 261 -24.06 -25.27 9.39
C SER A 261 -22.84 -24.42 8.96
N HIS A 262 -23.08 -23.36 8.18
CA HIS A 262 -22.03 -22.42 7.75
C HIS A 262 -21.35 -21.69 8.93
N GLU A 263 -22.07 -21.41 10.01
CA GLU A 263 -21.52 -20.76 11.22
C GLU A 263 -20.57 -21.70 11.98
N GLU A 264 -20.89 -22.99 12.03
CA GLU A 264 -20.02 -24.00 12.63
C GLU A 264 -18.75 -24.21 11.80
N GLN A 265 -18.82 -24.13 10.47
CA GLN A 265 -17.63 -24.26 9.61
C GLN A 265 -16.59 -23.17 9.87
N ASN A 266 -17.03 -21.90 9.96
CA ASN A 266 -16.13 -20.76 10.18
C ASN A 266 -15.51 -20.73 11.59
N ASN A 267 -16.20 -21.30 12.58
CA ASN A 267 -15.75 -21.27 13.97
C ASN A 267 -14.95 -22.51 14.40
N SER A 268 -14.68 -23.48 13.53
CA SER A 268 -14.14 -24.79 13.94
C SER A 268 -12.63 -24.98 13.73
N GLY A 269 -11.95 -24.10 12.98
CA GLY A 269 -10.52 -24.24 12.64
C GLY A 269 -10.30 -24.79 11.23
N TRP A 270 -9.17 -25.45 11.00
CA TRP A 270 -8.79 -26.00 9.70
C TRP A 270 -9.05 -27.50 9.63
N TRP A 271 -9.69 -27.92 8.54
CA TRP A 271 -10.17 -29.27 8.34
C TRP A 271 -9.19 -30.10 7.50
N ARG A 272 -8.99 -31.36 7.92
CA ARG A 272 -8.30 -32.40 7.16
C ARG A 272 -9.22 -33.59 6.94
N THR A 273 -9.11 -34.19 5.77
CA THR A 273 -9.87 -35.40 5.38
C THR A 273 -8.97 -36.61 5.53
N LEU A 274 -9.43 -37.56 6.34
CA LEU A 274 -8.68 -38.74 6.74
C LEU A 274 -9.30 -40.01 6.18
N PRO A 275 -8.61 -40.77 5.31
CA PRO A 275 -9.07 -42.08 4.90
C PRO A 275 -8.99 -43.07 6.06
N ILE A 276 -10.08 -43.79 6.32
CA ILE A 276 -10.07 -44.91 7.28
C ILE A 276 -9.45 -46.11 6.57
N THR A 277 -8.13 -46.23 6.64
CA THR A 277 -7.35 -47.34 6.06
C THR A 277 -7.22 -48.53 7.02
N SER A 278 -7.52 -48.33 8.30
CA SER A 278 -7.39 -49.30 9.39
C SER A 278 -8.70 -49.38 10.19
N PRO A 279 -9.05 -50.56 10.75
CA PRO A 279 -10.21 -50.69 11.65
C PRO A 279 -10.09 -49.86 12.94
N GLU A 280 -8.88 -49.43 13.27
CA GLU A 280 -8.55 -48.61 14.43
C GLU A 280 -7.75 -47.39 13.99
N VAL A 281 -8.12 -46.22 14.50
CA VAL A 281 -7.44 -44.93 14.25
C VAL A 281 -6.91 -44.42 15.57
N THR A 282 -5.60 -44.11 15.61
CA THR A 282 -4.93 -43.60 16.80
C THR A 282 -4.76 -42.09 16.71
N PHE A 283 -5.16 -41.38 17.75
CA PHE A 283 -4.91 -39.96 17.95
C PHE A 283 -3.81 -39.77 18.99
N TYR A 284 -3.02 -38.71 18.82
CA TYR A 284 -1.96 -38.31 19.74
C TYR A 284 -2.31 -36.97 20.36
N GLY A 285 -2.01 -36.82 21.64
CA GLY A 285 -2.20 -35.61 22.41
C GLY A 285 -0.94 -35.23 23.20
N ASP A 286 -1.01 -34.09 23.88
CA ASP A 286 0.07 -33.55 24.71
C ASP A 286 -0.12 -33.84 26.21
N GLY A 287 -1.00 -34.80 26.54
CA GLY A 287 -1.41 -35.10 27.91
C GLY A 287 -2.52 -34.20 28.46
N ILE A 288 -3.05 -33.25 27.67
CA ILE A 288 -4.21 -32.42 28.05
C ILE A 288 -5.26 -32.41 26.93
N LYS A 289 -4.81 -32.33 25.67
CA LYS A 289 -5.66 -32.29 24.48
C LYS A 289 -5.05 -33.07 23.33
N LEU A 290 -5.91 -33.47 22.39
CA LEU A 290 -5.47 -34.08 21.14
C LEU A 290 -4.79 -33.04 20.24
N ARG A 291 -3.70 -33.45 19.63
CA ARG A 291 -2.81 -32.64 18.78
C ARG A 291 -2.70 -33.15 17.35
N GLY A 292 -2.90 -34.45 17.13
CA GLY A 292 -2.73 -35.06 15.82
C GLY A 292 -3.21 -36.51 15.79
N PHE A 293 -2.88 -37.21 14.71
CA PHE A 293 -3.35 -38.57 14.47
C PHE A 293 -2.36 -39.38 13.64
N ALA A 294 -2.40 -40.71 13.82
CA ALA A 294 -1.59 -41.69 13.13
C ALA A 294 -2.22 -42.02 11.78
N ALA A 295 -2.04 -41.15 10.79
CA ALA A 295 -2.34 -41.52 9.42
C ALA A 295 -1.36 -40.90 8.47
N SER A 296 -1.05 -41.64 7.39
CA SER A 296 -0.33 -41.12 6.24
C SER A 296 -1.16 -40.00 5.63
N PRO A 297 -0.77 -38.72 5.75
CA PRO A 297 -1.55 -37.64 5.18
C PRO A 297 -1.38 -37.72 3.67
N LEU A 298 -2.46 -38.06 2.95
CA LEU A 298 -2.48 -37.99 1.48
C LEU A 298 -2.14 -36.58 0.98
N THR A 299 -2.29 -35.55 1.81
CA THR A 299 -1.88 -34.16 1.53
C THR A 299 -1.49 -33.43 2.82
N HIS A 300 -0.43 -32.61 2.78
CA HIS A 300 -0.08 -31.65 3.85
C HIS A 300 -0.97 -30.39 3.78
N MET A 301 -2.23 -30.53 3.35
CA MET A 301 -3.14 -29.41 3.10
C MET A 301 -4.32 -29.48 4.06
N SER A 302 -4.75 -28.32 4.53
CA SER A 302 -5.90 -28.16 5.41
C SER A 302 -6.81 -27.08 4.86
N TRP A 303 -8.11 -27.22 5.11
CA TRP A 303 -9.16 -26.51 4.38
C TRP A 303 -10.06 -25.76 5.36
N GLN A 304 -10.62 -24.61 4.95
CA GLN A 304 -11.54 -23.87 5.81
C GLN A 304 -12.85 -24.62 6.12
N CYS A 305 -13.21 -25.63 5.31
CA CYS A 305 -14.36 -26.50 5.55
C CYS A 305 -13.99 -27.98 5.33
N PRO A 306 -14.80 -28.93 5.82
CA PRO A 306 -14.63 -30.35 5.49
C PRO A 306 -14.68 -30.55 3.97
N MET A 307 -13.69 -31.26 3.41
CA MET A 307 -13.59 -31.51 1.96
C MET A 307 -13.78 -32.98 1.63
N PRO A 308 -14.92 -33.38 1.04
CA PRO A 308 -15.14 -34.77 0.65
C PRO A 308 -14.09 -35.27 -0.35
N PRO A 309 -13.70 -36.56 -0.30
CA PRO A 309 -12.70 -37.13 -1.22
C PRO A 309 -13.07 -36.96 -2.70
N ALA A 310 -14.36 -37.12 -3.04
CA ALA A 310 -14.85 -36.90 -4.40
C ALA A 310 -14.65 -35.46 -4.90
N VAL A 311 -14.58 -34.48 -3.99
CA VAL A 311 -14.21 -33.10 -4.34
C VAL A 311 -12.70 -32.98 -4.48
N LEU A 312 -11.93 -33.52 -3.53
CA LEU A 312 -10.46 -33.49 -3.54
C LEU A 312 -9.84 -34.16 -4.78
N GLU A 313 -10.44 -35.25 -5.27
CA GLU A 313 -10.05 -35.95 -6.50
C GLU A 313 -10.19 -35.07 -7.76
N ASN A 314 -11.07 -34.09 -7.72
CA ASN A 314 -11.37 -33.16 -8.82
C ASN A 314 -10.80 -31.76 -8.57
N ILE A 315 -9.84 -31.59 -7.65
CA ILE A 315 -9.17 -30.30 -7.44
C ILE A 315 -7.84 -30.27 -8.20
N ALA A 316 -7.64 -29.23 -8.99
CA ALA A 316 -6.36 -28.86 -9.58
C ALA A 316 -5.57 -27.95 -8.63
N TYR A 317 -4.26 -28.21 -8.52
CA TYR A 317 -3.34 -27.45 -7.67
C TYR A 317 -2.34 -26.68 -8.54
N HIS A 318 -2.24 -25.37 -8.33
CA HIS A 318 -1.37 -24.46 -9.04
C HIS A 318 -0.33 -23.88 -8.08
N ALA A 319 0.92 -24.35 -8.18
CA ALA A 319 2.02 -23.81 -7.39
C ALA A 319 2.52 -22.48 -7.98
N ILE A 320 2.66 -21.46 -7.12
CA ILE A 320 3.19 -20.12 -7.46
C ILE A 320 4.64 -19.96 -7.00
N LYS A 321 5.03 -20.68 -5.94
CA LYS A 321 6.42 -20.74 -5.45
C LYS A 321 7.08 -22.05 -5.86
N LYS A 322 8.36 -21.98 -6.24
CA LYS A 322 9.18 -23.16 -6.51
C LYS A 322 9.35 -23.87 -5.15
N PRO A 323 8.97 -25.15 -5.02
CA PRO A 323 9.22 -25.88 -3.80
C PRO A 323 10.73 -25.83 -3.53
N SER A 324 11.10 -25.46 -2.30
CA SER A 324 12.48 -25.57 -1.84
C SER A 324 13.01 -26.96 -2.20
N SER A 325 14.27 -27.06 -2.64
CA SER A 325 14.92 -28.34 -2.91
C SER A 325 14.95 -29.27 -1.68
N ASP A 326 14.68 -28.74 -0.48
CA ASP A 326 14.23 -29.50 0.69
C ASP A 326 12.77 -29.96 0.50
N PHE A 327 12.54 -30.92 -0.41
CA PHE A 327 11.25 -31.62 -0.56
C PHE A 327 10.78 -32.32 0.73
N ARG A 328 11.64 -32.40 1.76
CA ARG A 328 11.36 -32.93 3.11
C ARG A 328 10.67 -31.92 4.04
N LYS A 329 10.58 -30.63 3.68
CA LYS A 329 9.83 -29.59 4.40
C LYS A 329 8.63 -29.14 3.56
N VAL A 330 7.62 -29.99 3.42
CA VAL A 330 6.35 -29.55 2.83
C VAL A 330 5.68 -28.61 3.82
N ASP A 331 5.63 -27.32 3.50
CA ASP A 331 4.90 -26.37 4.29
C ASP A 331 3.41 -26.73 4.29
N GLU A 332 2.88 -27.14 5.44
CA GLU A 332 1.44 -27.30 5.65
C GLU A 332 0.68 -26.07 5.11
N ALA A 333 -0.07 -26.28 4.01
CA ALA A 333 -0.82 -25.21 3.36
C ALA A 333 -2.22 -25.15 3.97
N ARG A 334 -2.56 -23.98 4.53
CA ARG A 334 -3.91 -23.67 4.99
C ARG A 334 -4.64 -22.95 3.86
N MET A 335 -5.63 -23.62 3.30
CA MET A 335 -6.35 -23.23 2.09
C MET A 335 -7.63 -22.49 2.47
N GLU A 336 -7.59 -21.17 2.36
CA GLU A 336 -8.72 -20.27 2.56
C GLU A 336 -9.61 -20.23 1.33
N ALA A 337 -10.93 -20.25 1.53
CA ALA A 337 -11.89 -20.31 0.43
C ALA A 337 -12.27 -18.89 -0.06
N LEU A 338 -12.11 -18.68 -1.35
CA LEU A 338 -12.58 -17.54 -2.11
C LEU A 338 -13.82 -17.94 -2.90
N TYR A 339 -14.84 -17.09 -2.89
CA TYR A 339 -16.08 -17.34 -3.60
C TYR A 339 -16.34 -16.20 -4.60
N PHE A 340 -16.02 -16.46 -5.86
CA PHE A 340 -16.29 -15.52 -6.96
C PHE A 340 -17.76 -15.54 -7.29
N ASN A 341 -18.30 -14.37 -7.67
CA ASN A 341 -19.70 -14.19 -8.05
C ASN A 341 -20.70 -14.59 -6.94
N GLU A 342 -20.31 -14.47 -5.67
CA GLU A 342 -21.31 -14.51 -4.61
C GLU A 342 -22.28 -13.32 -4.77
N PRO A 343 -23.54 -13.47 -4.33
CA PRO A 343 -24.47 -12.36 -4.30
C PRO A 343 -23.84 -11.13 -3.62
N TYR A 344 -24.10 -9.95 -4.20
CA TYR A 344 -23.63 -8.66 -3.68
C TYR A 344 -22.11 -8.45 -3.70
N THR A 345 -21.37 -9.25 -4.47
CA THR A 345 -19.97 -8.98 -4.78
C THR A 345 -19.84 -7.65 -5.54
N THR A 346 -18.99 -6.74 -5.07
CA THR A 346 -18.79 -5.39 -5.65
C THR A 346 -17.49 -5.29 -6.44
N GLY A 347 -16.53 -6.17 -6.19
CA GLY A 347 -15.23 -6.13 -6.86
C GLY A 347 -14.24 -7.11 -6.23
N TYR A 348 -13.00 -7.05 -6.70
CA TYR A 348 -11.91 -7.90 -6.24
C TYR A 348 -10.67 -7.06 -5.94
N SER A 349 -9.85 -7.49 -4.98
CA SER A 349 -8.54 -6.88 -4.71
C SER A 349 -7.44 -7.91 -4.63
N THR A 350 -6.25 -7.52 -5.06
CA THR A 350 -5.04 -8.32 -4.85
C THR A 350 -4.08 -7.53 -3.96
N CYS A 351 -3.48 -8.20 -2.98
CA CYS A 351 -2.39 -7.65 -2.18
C CYS A 351 -1.05 -8.16 -2.68
N TRP A 352 -0.06 -7.27 -2.71
CA TRP A 352 1.28 -7.55 -3.19
C TRP A 352 2.32 -7.06 -2.20
N PHE A 353 3.36 -7.87 -1.97
CA PHE A 353 4.49 -7.52 -1.12
C PHE A 353 5.77 -8.08 -1.75
N GLU A 354 6.76 -7.21 -1.96
CA GLU A 354 8.04 -7.54 -2.61
C GLU A 354 7.86 -8.25 -3.97
N GLY A 355 6.88 -7.80 -4.75
CA GLY A 355 6.52 -8.38 -6.05
C GLY A 355 5.76 -9.71 -5.99
N ARG A 356 5.42 -10.22 -4.79
CA ARG A 356 4.72 -11.49 -4.59
C ARG A 356 3.25 -11.23 -4.32
N LEU A 357 2.37 -12.04 -4.90
CA LEU A 357 0.95 -12.05 -4.53
C LEU A 357 0.84 -12.57 -3.10
N VAL A 358 0.35 -11.76 -2.17
CA VAL A 358 0.19 -12.10 -0.74
C VAL A 358 -1.23 -12.54 -0.43
N ASP A 359 -2.20 -11.90 -1.06
CA ASP A 359 -3.61 -12.12 -0.79
C ASP A 359 -4.49 -11.76 -1.99
N LEU A 360 -5.67 -12.34 -2.03
CA LEU A 360 -6.76 -12.02 -2.95
C LEU A 360 -8.03 -11.89 -2.13
N HIS A 361 -8.75 -10.80 -2.30
CA HIS A 361 -9.95 -10.50 -1.51
C HIS A 361 -11.16 -10.29 -2.41
N VAL A 362 -12.30 -10.85 -2.02
CA VAL A 362 -13.60 -10.66 -2.68
C VAL A 362 -14.40 -9.63 -1.89
N HIS A 363 -14.73 -8.52 -2.52
CA HIS A 363 -15.42 -7.42 -1.85
C HIS A 363 -16.93 -7.58 -1.87
N LYS A 364 -17.59 -7.28 -0.75
CA LYS A 364 -19.05 -7.30 -0.56
C LYS A 364 -19.55 -5.94 -0.07
N SER A 365 -20.78 -5.57 -0.42
CA SER A 365 -21.31 -4.22 -0.14
C SER A 365 -21.47 -3.87 1.35
N TRP A 366 -21.44 -4.82 2.26
CA TRP A 366 -21.63 -4.62 3.71
C TRP A 366 -20.43 -5.09 4.56
N GLU A 367 -19.30 -5.39 3.94
CA GLU A 367 -18.14 -5.89 4.69
C GLU A 367 -17.45 -4.77 5.48
N THR A 368 -16.68 -5.18 6.49
CA THR A 368 -15.73 -4.30 7.17
C THR A 368 -14.39 -4.30 6.43
N LEU A 369 -13.77 -3.13 6.29
CA LEU A 369 -12.46 -2.99 5.64
C LEU A 369 -11.26 -3.22 6.58
N ASP A 370 -11.50 -3.87 7.73
CA ASP A 370 -10.48 -4.07 8.77
C ASP A 370 -9.32 -4.98 8.34
N PHE A 371 -9.55 -5.86 7.35
CA PHE A 371 -8.53 -6.78 6.83
C PHE A 371 -7.30 -6.05 6.25
N TYR A 372 -7.47 -4.84 5.72
CA TYR A 372 -6.36 -4.00 5.25
C TYR A 372 -5.37 -3.70 6.38
N ARG A 373 -5.88 -3.23 7.53
CA ARG A 373 -5.06 -2.88 8.70
C ARG A 373 -4.47 -4.11 9.37
N GLU A 374 -5.17 -5.23 9.36
CA GLU A 374 -4.69 -6.48 9.95
C GLU A 374 -3.40 -6.98 9.29
N LEU A 375 -3.31 -6.88 7.96
CA LEU A 375 -2.12 -7.28 7.23
C LEU A 375 -0.93 -6.35 7.51
N GLU A 376 -1.19 -5.04 7.62
CA GLU A 376 -0.18 -4.05 8.00
C GLU A 376 0.33 -4.29 9.42
N GLU A 377 -0.57 -4.54 10.38
CA GLU A 377 -0.20 -4.89 11.74
C GLU A 377 0.58 -6.22 11.80
N GLU A 378 0.26 -7.20 10.95
CA GLU A 378 0.99 -8.46 10.85
C GLU A 378 2.43 -8.19 10.40
N LYS A 379 2.60 -7.36 9.37
CA LYS A 379 3.92 -6.96 8.87
C LYS A 379 4.72 -6.25 9.95
N GLU A 380 4.14 -5.25 10.62
CA GLU A 380 4.80 -4.50 11.70
C GLU A 380 5.16 -5.38 12.90
N LYS A 381 4.29 -6.31 13.31
CA LYS A 381 4.60 -7.27 14.38
C LYS A 381 5.67 -8.28 13.95
N ARG A 382 5.74 -8.63 12.67
CA ARG A 382 6.71 -9.60 12.16
C ARG A 382 8.10 -8.97 11.97
N TRP A 383 8.15 -7.76 11.41
CA TRP A 383 9.36 -7.02 11.10
C TRP A 383 9.31 -5.55 11.59
N PRO A 384 9.34 -5.32 12.91
CA PRO A 384 9.27 -3.96 13.48
C PRO A 384 10.53 -3.10 13.24
N ALA A 385 11.58 -3.66 12.65
CA ALA A 385 12.91 -3.04 12.53
C ALA A 385 13.63 -3.38 11.21
N VAL A 386 12.92 -3.84 10.18
CA VAL A 386 13.56 -4.10 8.87
C VAL A 386 13.42 -2.88 7.99
N GLU A 387 14.55 -2.42 7.47
CA GLU A 387 14.68 -1.46 6.37
C GLU A 387 14.10 -2.00 5.04
N SER A 388 13.06 -2.84 5.07
CA SER A 388 12.29 -3.16 3.88
C SER A 388 11.53 -1.89 3.56
N LYS A 389 12.04 -1.15 2.57
CA LYS A 389 11.54 0.15 2.13
C LYS A 389 10.09 0.09 1.63
N SER A 390 9.53 -1.10 1.45
CA SER A 390 8.30 -1.29 0.70
C SER A 390 7.18 -1.83 1.58
N ALA A 391 6.07 -1.11 1.70
CA ALA A 391 4.85 -1.63 2.33
C ALA A 391 4.10 -2.60 1.38
N PRO A 392 3.25 -3.50 1.91
CA PRO A 392 2.26 -4.20 1.09
C PRO A 392 1.36 -3.19 0.40
N TYR A 393 1.04 -3.42 -0.88
CA TYR A 393 0.11 -2.58 -1.62
C TYR A 393 -1.04 -3.39 -2.19
N TRP A 394 -2.17 -2.72 -2.35
CA TRP A 394 -3.40 -3.32 -2.83
C TRP A 394 -3.84 -2.72 -4.16
N VAL A 395 -4.46 -3.55 -4.99
CA VAL A 395 -5.03 -3.13 -6.27
C VAL A 395 -6.48 -3.59 -6.34
N TYR A 396 -7.41 -2.64 -6.20
CA TYR A 396 -8.85 -2.88 -6.32
C TYR A 396 -9.36 -2.79 -7.76
N ARG A 397 -10.27 -3.69 -8.14
CA ARG A 397 -10.96 -3.74 -9.43
C ARG A 397 -12.48 -3.89 -9.21
N PRO A 398 -13.29 -2.88 -9.55
CA PRO A 398 -14.75 -2.95 -9.37
C PRO A 398 -15.43 -3.80 -10.45
N LEU A 399 -16.52 -4.47 -10.07
CA LEU A 399 -17.50 -5.03 -10.98
C LEU A 399 -18.59 -4.01 -11.32
N ASN A 400 -19.02 -3.98 -12.58
CA ASN A 400 -20.14 -3.17 -13.01
C ASN A 400 -21.49 -3.84 -12.70
N PRO A 401 -22.60 -3.08 -12.74
CA PRO A 401 -23.94 -3.66 -12.61
C PRO A 401 -24.18 -4.82 -13.60
N GLY A 402 -24.57 -5.99 -13.09
CA GLY A 402 -24.81 -7.19 -13.89
C GLY A 402 -23.54 -7.91 -14.38
N GLU A 403 -22.36 -7.42 -14.03
CA GLU A 403 -21.08 -8.04 -14.39
C GLU A 403 -20.70 -9.15 -13.40
N TYR A 404 -20.23 -10.27 -13.94
CA TYR A 404 -19.68 -11.38 -13.17
C TYR A 404 -18.45 -11.97 -13.86
N VAL A 405 -17.59 -12.63 -13.09
CA VAL A 405 -16.37 -13.26 -13.58
C VAL A 405 -16.71 -14.61 -14.22
N GLU A 406 -16.35 -14.80 -15.48
CA GLU A 406 -16.50 -16.08 -16.19
C GLU A 406 -15.26 -16.95 -16.04
N GLN A 407 -14.07 -16.34 -16.00
CA GLN A 407 -12.81 -17.09 -15.99
C GLN A 407 -11.76 -16.40 -15.14
N VAL A 408 -10.96 -17.19 -14.42
CA VAL A 408 -9.80 -16.73 -13.66
C VAL A 408 -8.56 -17.40 -14.21
N TRP A 409 -7.58 -16.59 -14.59
CA TRP A 409 -6.32 -17.00 -15.18
C TRP A 409 -5.15 -16.59 -14.29
N LEU A 410 -4.17 -17.47 -14.18
CA LEU A 410 -2.96 -17.28 -13.39
C LEU A 410 -1.73 -17.36 -14.30
N SER A 411 -0.81 -16.43 -14.14
CA SER A 411 0.54 -16.52 -14.68
C SER A 411 1.55 -16.55 -13.55
N ALA A 412 2.45 -17.52 -13.59
CA ALA A 412 3.54 -17.67 -12.62
C ALA A 412 4.79 -18.18 -13.35
N ARG A 413 5.87 -17.40 -13.30
CA ARG A 413 7.17 -17.76 -13.89
C ARG A 413 8.24 -17.97 -12.83
N TYR A 414 9.05 -18.99 -13.03
CA TYR A 414 10.25 -19.26 -12.25
C TYR A 414 11.47 -18.87 -13.08
N GLU A 415 12.31 -17.96 -12.59
CA GLU A 415 13.64 -17.77 -13.19
C GLU A 415 14.47 -19.05 -12.97
N ALA A 416 15.20 -19.48 -13.99
CA ALA A 416 16.08 -20.64 -13.87
C ALA A 416 17.19 -20.32 -12.85
N ASP A 417 17.50 -21.28 -11.97
CA ASP A 417 18.56 -21.12 -10.96
C ASP A 417 19.87 -20.76 -11.67
N ASP A 418 20.35 -19.54 -11.46
CA ASP A 418 21.72 -19.19 -11.79
C ASP A 418 22.63 -19.86 -10.75
N LYS A 419 23.01 -21.11 -11.00
CA LYS A 419 23.80 -21.98 -10.11
C LYS A 419 25.22 -21.44 -9.80
N SER A 420 25.53 -20.20 -10.18
CA SER A 420 26.86 -19.60 -10.12
C SER A 420 27.05 -18.55 -9.03
N ALA A 421 25.99 -18.10 -8.34
CA ALA A 421 26.13 -17.08 -7.30
C ALA A 421 26.37 -17.73 -5.92
N TRP A 422 27.63 -18.01 -5.59
CA TRP A 422 28.08 -18.15 -4.20
C TRP A 422 28.75 -16.82 -3.81
N SER A 423 28.26 -16.13 -2.78
CA SER A 423 29.04 -15.02 -2.19
C SER A 423 29.94 -15.58 -1.09
N GLU A 424 31.26 -15.51 -1.29
CA GLU A 424 32.28 -15.99 -0.33
C GLU A 424 32.22 -15.26 1.03
N GLU A 425 31.56 -14.10 1.11
CA GLU A 425 31.55 -13.26 2.32
C GLU A 425 30.46 -13.60 3.35
N SER A 426 29.37 -14.27 2.99
CA SER A 426 28.19 -14.35 3.89
C SER A 426 27.94 -15.70 4.55
N ARG A 427 28.50 -16.82 4.03
CA ARG A 427 28.17 -18.20 4.48
C ARG A 427 26.67 -18.46 4.71
N GLN A 428 25.79 -17.71 4.04
CA GLN A 428 24.35 -17.92 4.04
C GLN A 428 23.94 -18.44 2.66
N PRO A 429 22.99 -19.39 2.56
CA PRO A 429 22.34 -19.69 1.30
C PRO A 429 21.74 -18.38 0.78
N LEU A 430 22.12 -17.95 -0.43
CA LEU A 430 21.41 -16.86 -1.10
C LEU A 430 19.94 -17.27 -1.20
N GLU A 431 19.05 -16.48 -0.60
CA GLU A 431 17.61 -16.73 -0.74
C GLU A 431 17.27 -16.81 -2.23
N PRO A 432 16.43 -17.78 -2.64
CA PRO A 432 16.02 -17.89 -4.03
C PRO A 432 15.46 -16.54 -4.49
N LYS A 433 15.99 -16.00 -5.60
CA LYS A 433 15.50 -14.74 -6.17
C LYS A 433 13.97 -14.82 -6.30
N PRO A 434 13.22 -13.80 -5.83
CA PRO A 434 11.76 -13.85 -5.82
C PRO A 434 11.20 -14.08 -7.23
N CYS A 435 10.08 -14.81 -7.35
CA CYS A 435 9.36 -14.98 -8.60
C CYS A 435 9.05 -13.61 -9.22
N THR A 436 9.72 -13.26 -10.33
CA THR A 436 9.69 -11.91 -10.90
C THR A 436 8.47 -11.61 -11.79
N GLY A 437 7.54 -12.56 -11.94
CA GLY A 437 6.34 -12.37 -12.77
C GLY A 437 5.17 -13.26 -12.37
N THR A 438 4.44 -12.88 -11.31
CA THR A 438 3.12 -13.44 -10.99
C THR A 438 2.02 -12.43 -11.35
N ALA A 439 0.99 -12.89 -12.05
CA ALA A 439 -0.19 -12.09 -12.38
C ALA A 439 -1.48 -12.91 -12.33
N ILE A 440 -2.57 -12.24 -11.99
CA ILE A 440 -3.93 -12.78 -12.05
C ILE A 440 -4.74 -11.94 -13.03
N ALA A 441 -5.51 -12.60 -13.89
CA ALA A 441 -6.45 -11.96 -14.79
C ALA A 441 -7.84 -12.60 -14.62
N MET A 442 -8.87 -11.76 -14.46
CA MET A 442 -10.26 -12.20 -14.41
C MET A 442 -10.97 -11.70 -15.66
N ILE A 443 -11.60 -12.61 -16.40
CA ILE A 443 -12.40 -12.28 -17.58
C ILE A 443 -13.86 -12.29 -17.16
N THR A 444 -14.58 -11.23 -17.50
CA THR A 444 -16.00 -11.08 -17.16
C THR A 444 -16.92 -11.34 -18.35
N ASN A 445 -18.21 -11.56 -18.07
CA ASN A 445 -19.27 -11.69 -19.08
C ASN A 445 -19.46 -10.45 -19.95
N HIS A 446 -18.88 -9.32 -19.56
CA HIS A 446 -18.84 -8.07 -20.35
C HIS A 446 -17.57 -7.96 -21.20
N SER A 447 -16.81 -9.05 -21.37
CA SER A 447 -15.52 -9.08 -22.08
C SER A 447 -14.48 -8.12 -21.51
N ARG A 448 -14.61 -7.74 -20.22
CA ARG A 448 -13.58 -6.96 -19.52
C ARG A 448 -12.52 -7.89 -18.95
N ILE A 449 -11.29 -7.41 -18.93
CA ILE A 449 -10.15 -8.12 -18.31
C ILE A 449 -9.69 -7.33 -17.10
N LEU A 450 -9.87 -7.89 -15.91
CA LEU A 450 -9.37 -7.34 -14.65
C LEU A 450 -7.99 -7.95 -14.38
N LYS A 451 -6.94 -7.35 -14.96
CA LYS A 451 -5.54 -7.77 -14.74
C LYS A 451 -4.93 -7.09 -13.51
N MET A 452 -4.24 -7.88 -12.70
CA MET A 452 -3.49 -7.46 -11.51
C MET A 452 -2.15 -8.20 -11.45
N GLY A 453 -1.08 -7.51 -11.08
CA GLY A 453 0.28 -8.07 -11.03
C GLY A 453 1.04 -7.99 -12.37
N ARG A 454 2.26 -8.55 -12.36
CA ARG A 454 3.23 -8.46 -13.47
C ARG A 454 3.33 -9.81 -14.18
N SER A 455 3.07 -9.83 -15.48
CA SER A 455 3.18 -11.03 -16.32
C SER A 455 4.31 -10.90 -17.34
N SER A 456 4.87 -12.03 -17.78
CA SER A 456 5.75 -12.07 -18.94
C SER A 456 4.95 -11.83 -20.23
N THR A 457 5.64 -11.54 -21.34
CA THR A 457 5.06 -11.40 -22.68
C THR A 457 4.73 -12.74 -23.35
N SER A 458 5.03 -13.88 -22.72
CA SER A 458 4.83 -15.20 -23.32
C SER A 458 3.42 -15.75 -23.03
N HIS A 459 2.66 -16.03 -24.09
CA HIS A 459 1.33 -16.65 -24.01
C HIS A 459 1.33 -18.04 -23.34
N GLN A 460 2.49 -18.71 -23.29
CA GLN A 460 2.65 -20.05 -22.71
C GLN A 460 2.65 -20.05 -21.17
N ASP A 461 2.72 -18.87 -20.53
CA ASP A 461 2.86 -18.74 -19.08
C ASP A 461 1.51 -18.54 -18.36
N TRP A 462 0.37 -18.56 -19.06
CA TRP A 462 -0.98 -18.37 -18.47
C TRP A 462 -1.75 -19.68 -18.40
N LYS A 463 -2.40 -19.95 -17.27
CA LYS A 463 -3.24 -21.13 -17.03
C LYS A 463 -4.61 -20.71 -16.50
N CYS A 464 -5.67 -21.27 -17.09
CA CYS A 464 -7.02 -21.12 -16.57
C CYS A 464 -7.14 -21.93 -15.27
N VAL A 465 -7.47 -21.25 -14.17
CA VAL A 465 -7.61 -21.85 -12.84
C VAL A 465 -9.05 -22.31 -12.61
N THR A 466 -10.01 -21.47 -12.99
CA THR A 466 -11.43 -21.81 -12.89
C THR A 466 -12.23 -21.08 -13.98
N LYS A 467 -13.32 -21.71 -14.43
CA LYS A 467 -14.25 -21.13 -15.40
C LYS A 467 -15.69 -21.50 -15.06
N THR A 468 -16.61 -20.61 -15.41
CA THR A 468 -18.05 -20.84 -15.37
C THR A 468 -18.68 -20.31 -16.66
N LEU A 469 -19.75 -20.98 -17.11
CA LEU A 469 -20.57 -20.54 -18.24
C LEU A 469 -21.82 -19.76 -17.79
N THR A 470 -22.01 -19.60 -16.48
CA THR A 470 -23.18 -18.95 -15.87
C THR A 470 -22.73 -18.00 -14.77
N CYS A 471 -23.62 -17.16 -14.24
CA CYS A 471 -23.32 -16.33 -13.06
C CYS A 471 -23.23 -17.13 -11.75
N SER A 472 -22.94 -18.44 -11.82
CA SER A 472 -22.81 -19.29 -10.65
C SER A 472 -21.58 -18.93 -9.83
N THR A 473 -21.68 -19.14 -8.52
CA THR A 473 -20.57 -18.94 -7.61
C THR A 473 -19.46 -19.95 -7.89
N MET A 474 -18.25 -19.46 -8.14
CA MET A 474 -17.07 -20.32 -8.31
C MET A 474 -16.25 -20.30 -7.03
N ARG A 475 -15.83 -21.48 -6.58
CA ARG A 475 -15.00 -21.64 -5.40
C ARG A 475 -13.55 -21.86 -5.80
N MET A 476 -12.68 -21.00 -5.28
CA MET A 476 -11.24 -21.13 -5.38
C MET A 476 -10.66 -21.16 -3.97
N PHE A 477 -9.48 -21.73 -3.80
CA PHE A 477 -8.76 -21.71 -2.53
C PHE A 477 -7.36 -21.15 -2.71
N LEU A 478 -6.89 -20.37 -1.75
CA LEU A 478 -5.52 -19.86 -1.71
C LEU A 478 -4.92 -20.06 -0.32
N ASN A 479 -3.59 -20.09 -0.21
CA ASN A 479 -2.92 -19.98 1.08
C ASN A 479 -2.29 -18.57 1.23
N PRO A 480 -3.01 -17.59 1.81
CA PRO A 480 -2.49 -16.24 1.91
C PRO A 480 -1.38 -16.14 2.96
N GLY A 481 -0.52 -15.13 2.81
CA GLY A 481 0.51 -14.82 3.80
C GLY A 481 1.58 -13.87 3.25
N LEU A 482 2.20 -13.09 4.13
CA LEU A 482 3.19 -12.06 3.77
C LEU A 482 4.39 -12.58 2.97
N GLU A 483 4.65 -13.89 3.01
CA GLU A 483 5.69 -14.52 2.19
C GLU A 483 5.32 -14.65 0.71
N GLY A 484 4.05 -14.45 0.39
CA GLY A 484 3.40 -14.76 -0.87
C GLY A 484 2.61 -16.08 -0.82
N VAL A 485 1.55 -16.15 -1.63
CA VAL A 485 0.75 -17.33 -1.89
C VAL A 485 1.63 -18.42 -2.50
N SER A 486 1.55 -19.63 -1.96
CA SER A 486 2.33 -20.78 -2.43
C SER A 486 1.54 -21.64 -3.42
N PHE A 487 0.24 -21.80 -3.17
CA PHE A 487 -0.69 -22.66 -3.87
C PHE A 487 -2.03 -21.96 -4.07
N ILE A 488 -2.58 -22.13 -5.27
CA ILE A 488 -3.99 -21.89 -5.58
C ILE A 488 -4.60 -23.23 -5.95
N ALA A 489 -5.79 -23.54 -5.42
CA ALA A 489 -6.52 -24.75 -5.73
C ALA A 489 -7.94 -24.42 -6.20
N ALA A 490 -8.42 -25.10 -7.23
CA ALA A 490 -9.78 -24.94 -7.74
C ALA A 490 -10.26 -26.26 -8.34
N LEU A 491 -11.58 -26.38 -8.60
CA LEU A 491 -12.10 -27.53 -9.33
C LEU A 491 -11.45 -27.62 -10.72
N THR A 492 -11.06 -28.82 -11.12
CA THR A 492 -10.43 -29.10 -12.41
C THR A 492 -11.31 -28.60 -13.54
N VAL A 493 -10.69 -27.89 -14.47
CA VAL A 493 -11.35 -27.32 -15.63
C VAL A 493 -11.28 -28.34 -16.78
N ASP A 494 -12.40 -28.91 -17.19
CA ASP A 494 -12.45 -29.84 -18.33
C ASP A 494 -11.90 -29.17 -19.61
N GLY A 495 -10.93 -29.83 -20.26
CA GLY A 495 -10.27 -29.38 -21.50
C GLY A 495 -8.95 -28.61 -21.33
N SER A 496 -8.42 -28.44 -20.11
CA SER A 496 -7.31 -27.53 -19.82
C SER A 496 -5.92 -27.94 -20.32
N GLU A 497 -5.75 -29.07 -21.02
CA GLU A 497 -4.43 -29.49 -21.53
C GLU A 497 -3.94 -28.63 -22.72
N SER A 498 -4.79 -27.77 -23.30
CA SER A 498 -4.41 -26.92 -24.44
C SER A 498 -5.01 -25.50 -24.46
N ASP A 499 -5.58 -25.02 -23.34
CA ASP A 499 -6.23 -23.69 -23.31
C ASP A 499 -5.18 -22.58 -23.19
N PHE A 500 -4.65 -22.12 -24.32
CA PHE A 500 -3.94 -20.85 -24.41
C PHE A 500 -4.89 -19.70 -24.08
N LEU A 501 -4.37 -18.61 -23.50
CA LEU A 501 -5.15 -17.37 -23.39
C LEU A 501 -5.66 -17.00 -24.80
N PRO A 502 -6.97 -16.82 -25.03
CA PRO A 502 -7.52 -16.52 -26.35
C PRO A 502 -6.78 -15.35 -27.03
N GLU A 503 -6.42 -15.49 -28.31
CA GLU A 503 -5.58 -14.52 -29.04
C GLU A 503 -6.10 -13.08 -28.96
N HIS A 504 -7.42 -12.88 -28.93
CA HIS A 504 -8.04 -11.55 -28.79
C HIS A 504 -7.87 -10.90 -27.40
N LEU A 505 -7.65 -11.69 -26.34
CA LEU A 505 -7.38 -11.22 -24.97
C LEU A 505 -5.88 -10.99 -24.73
N SER A 506 -5.05 -11.49 -25.64
CA SER A 506 -3.61 -11.54 -25.52
C SER A 506 -2.93 -10.18 -25.75
N ALA A 507 -3.52 -9.34 -26.60
CA ALA A 507 -3.08 -7.97 -26.86
C ALA A 507 -3.20 -7.05 -25.62
N CYS A 508 -4.09 -7.37 -24.69
CA CYS A 508 -4.31 -6.61 -23.46
C CYS A 508 -3.32 -6.95 -22.34
N VAL A 509 -2.59 -8.07 -22.46
CA VAL A 509 -1.76 -8.62 -21.37
C VAL A 509 -0.26 -8.31 -21.55
N GLY A 510 0.21 -8.06 -22.78
CA GLY A 510 1.63 -7.98 -23.14
C GLY A 510 2.34 -6.61 -23.09
N LYS A 511 1.78 -5.56 -22.48
CA LYS A 511 2.34 -4.19 -22.54
C LYS A 511 3.37 -3.82 -21.45
N ASP A 512 3.68 -4.69 -20.50
CA ASP A 512 4.58 -4.37 -19.37
C ASP A 512 6.05 -4.72 -19.69
N THR A 513 6.67 -3.97 -20.61
CA THR A 513 8.05 -4.22 -21.08
C THR A 513 9.14 -3.48 -20.30
N GLU A 514 8.79 -2.56 -19.41
CA GLU A 514 9.76 -1.75 -18.65
C GLU A 514 10.15 -2.43 -17.33
N ALA A 515 11.45 -2.66 -17.14
CA ALA A 515 11.99 -3.22 -15.90
C ALA A 515 11.71 -2.27 -14.72
N GLY A 516 11.04 -2.77 -13.67
CA GLY A 516 10.76 -2.03 -12.44
C GLY A 516 9.29 -1.65 -12.21
N ILE A 517 8.43 -1.69 -13.24
CA ILE A 517 7.00 -1.39 -13.09
C ILE A 517 6.26 -2.57 -12.43
N ALA A 518 5.52 -2.28 -11.37
CA ALA A 518 4.73 -3.26 -10.61
C ALA A 518 3.31 -3.43 -11.16
N GLY A 519 2.76 -2.40 -11.81
CA GLY A 519 1.47 -2.48 -12.48
C GLY A 519 1.18 -1.30 -13.41
N CYS A 520 0.31 -1.56 -14.38
CA CYS A 520 -0.26 -0.59 -15.31
C CYS A 520 -1.77 -0.75 -15.35
N SER A 521 -2.50 0.36 -15.35
CA SER A 521 -3.96 0.38 -15.36
C SER A 521 -4.47 1.53 -16.21
N GLU A 522 -5.62 1.34 -16.86
CA GLU A 522 -6.21 2.30 -17.78
C GLU A 522 -7.70 2.45 -17.49
N ALA A 523 -8.23 3.68 -17.56
CA ALA A 523 -9.65 3.97 -17.43
C ALA A 523 -10.07 5.08 -18.41
N SER A 524 -11.30 5.01 -18.90
CA SER A 524 -11.86 6.06 -19.77
C SER A 524 -12.17 7.31 -18.97
N LEU A 525 -11.93 8.48 -19.56
CA LEU A 525 -12.29 9.78 -19.00
C LEU A 525 -13.61 10.32 -19.59
N GLU A 526 -14.25 9.56 -20.48
CA GLU A 526 -15.53 9.93 -21.08
C GLU A 526 -16.70 9.54 -20.19
N ASN A 527 -17.71 10.41 -20.10
CA ASN A 527 -18.93 10.19 -19.31
C ASN A 527 -18.69 9.92 -17.81
N VAL A 528 -17.59 10.44 -17.26
CA VAL A 528 -17.33 10.40 -15.82
C VAL A 528 -18.28 11.38 -15.11
N GLU A 529 -18.99 10.89 -14.09
CA GLU A 529 -19.89 11.68 -13.25
C GLU A 529 -19.18 12.19 -11.99
N GLU A 530 -18.41 11.32 -11.35
CA GLU A 530 -17.63 11.62 -10.15
C GLU A 530 -16.35 10.80 -10.09
N ILE A 531 -15.36 11.32 -9.37
CA ILE A 531 -14.12 10.61 -9.06
C ILE A 531 -13.95 10.46 -7.55
N VAL A 532 -13.34 9.36 -7.13
CA VAL A 532 -12.97 9.10 -5.74
C VAL A 532 -11.46 8.91 -5.70
N VAL A 533 -10.77 9.75 -4.93
CA VAL A 533 -9.30 9.73 -4.80
C VAL A 533 -8.92 8.80 -3.65
N CYS A 534 -7.87 7.99 -3.83
CA CYS A 534 -7.29 7.17 -2.77
C CYS A 534 -5.98 7.81 -2.29
N GLU A 535 -5.91 8.17 -1.01
CA GLU A 535 -4.74 8.81 -0.39
C GLU A 535 -4.10 7.93 0.68
N GLU A 536 -2.81 7.59 0.48
CA GLU A 536 -1.99 6.82 1.40
C GLU A 536 -1.04 7.74 2.17
N GLN A 537 -0.79 7.44 3.44
CA GLN A 537 0.11 8.25 4.27
C GLN A 537 1.58 7.93 3.93
N SER A 538 2.33 8.96 3.56
CA SER A 538 3.72 8.87 3.08
C SER A 538 4.74 9.39 4.11
N GLY A 539 4.26 10.06 5.17
CA GLY A 539 5.06 10.60 6.26
C GLY A 539 4.21 11.15 7.41
N LYS A 540 4.85 11.82 8.38
CA LYS A 540 4.15 12.35 9.58
C LYS A 540 3.02 13.32 9.24
N ASP A 541 3.16 14.12 8.18
CA ASP A 541 2.19 15.16 7.78
C ASP A 541 1.92 15.22 6.27
N THR A 542 2.21 14.16 5.51
CA THR A 542 2.04 14.15 4.04
C THR A 542 1.34 12.90 3.54
N SER A 543 0.31 13.09 2.69
CA SER A 543 -0.37 12.02 1.95
C SER A 543 0.03 12.03 0.47
N ASP A 544 0.03 10.83 -0.12
CA ASP A 544 0.30 10.59 -1.53
C ASP A 544 -0.95 9.97 -2.16
N VAL A 545 -1.31 10.43 -3.36
CA VAL A 545 -2.41 9.82 -4.11
C VAL A 545 -1.91 8.52 -4.73
N SER A 546 -2.48 7.41 -4.31
CA SER A 546 -2.08 6.07 -4.74
C SER A 546 -2.94 5.54 -5.89
N GLY A 547 -4.17 6.04 -6.06
CA GLY A 547 -5.07 5.67 -7.16
C GLY A 547 -6.34 6.51 -7.25
N ILE A 548 -7.13 6.28 -8.29
CA ILE A 548 -8.41 6.97 -8.55
C ILE A 548 -9.47 5.94 -8.98
N LEU A 549 -10.67 6.05 -8.42
CA LEU A 549 -11.87 5.34 -8.87
C LEU A 549 -12.79 6.31 -9.61
N PHE A 550 -13.11 5.98 -10.86
CA PHE A 550 -14.05 6.71 -11.71
C PHE A 550 -15.43 6.05 -11.62
N ARG A 551 -16.46 6.87 -11.45
CA ARG A 551 -17.86 6.46 -11.54
C ARG A 551 -18.50 7.17 -12.73
N TYR A 552 -19.11 6.40 -13.60
CA TYR A 552 -19.66 6.87 -14.87
C TYR A 552 -21.17 7.09 -14.77
N THR A 553 -21.71 7.95 -15.64
CA THR A 553 -23.14 8.27 -15.68
C THR A 553 -24.06 7.07 -15.97
N ASP A 554 -23.50 5.98 -16.49
CA ASP A 554 -24.23 4.72 -16.75
C ASP A 554 -24.17 3.73 -15.57
N GLY A 555 -23.61 4.16 -14.43
CA GLY A 555 -23.45 3.35 -13.22
C GLY A 555 -22.24 2.41 -13.24
N LYS A 556 -21.43 2.40 -14.30
CA LYS A 556 -20.19 1.63 -14.34
C LYS A 556 -19.11 2.28 -13.48
N GLN A 557 -18.07 1.51 -13.17
CA GLN A 557 -16.91 1.96 -12.43
C GLN A 557 -15.61 1.43 -13.04
N ALA A 558 -14.55 2.23 -12.96
CA ALA A 558 -13.20 1.83 -13.35
C ALA A 558 -12.18 2.42 -12.39
N CYS A 559 -11.08 1.70 -12.17
CA CYS A 559 -10.10 2.05 -11.16
C CYS A 559 -8.69 2.04 -11.75
N VAL A 560 -7.88 3.04 -11.39
CA VAL A 560 -6.46 3.14 -11.75
C VAL A 560 -5.58 3.29 -10.52
N GLY A 561 -4.33 2.85 -10.62
CA GLY A 561 -3.35 2.91 -9.54
C GLY A 561 -3.53 1.84 -8.44
N LYS A 562 -2.86 2.06 -7.31
CA LYS A 562 -2.89 1.23 -6.09
C LYS A 562 -4.09 1.64 -5.22
N PHE A 563 -5.29 1.38 -5.70
CA PHE A 563 -6.50 1.86 -5.03
C PHE A 563 -6.93 0.93 -3.89
N ARG A 564 -7.28 1.55 -2.76
CA ARG A 564 -7.71 0.93 -1.52
C ARG A 564 -9.03 1.52 -1.04
N LEU A 565 -9.96 0.66 -0.61
CA LEU A 565 -11.28 1.13 -0.19
C LEU A 565 -11.26 1.87 1.15
N ASP A 566 -10.33 1.54 2.06
CA ASP A 566 -10.21 2.15 3.39
C ASP A 566 -9.55 3.54 3.37
N HIS A 567 -8.96 3.94 2.23
CA HIS A 567 -8.28 5.20 2.00
C HIS A 567 -9.02 6.15 1.05
N MET A 568 -10.30 5.86 0.76
CA MET A 568 -11.12 6.71 -0.10
C MET A 568 -11.37 8.08 0.52
N GLN A 569 -11.15 9.12 -0.28
CA GLN A 569 -11.58 10.48 0.01
C GLN A 569 -13.05 10.68 -0.40
N PRO A 570 -13.71 11.75 0.07
CA PRO A 570 -15.06 12.10 -0.41
C PRO A 570 -15.11 12.20 -1.94
N PRO A 571 -16.19 11.72 -2.59
CA PRO A 571 -16.34 11.84 -4.04
C PRO A 571 -16.31 13.29 -4.51
N LEU A 572 -15.60 13.55 -5.60
CA LEU A 572 -15.54 14.83 -6.28
C LEU A 572 -16.43 14.78 -7.52
N SER A 573 -17.44 15.64 -7.57
CA SER A 573 -18.31 15.75 -8.74
C SER A 573 -17.58 16.40 -9.91
N VAL A 574 -17.71 15.79 -11.09
CA VAL A 574 -17.14 16.31 -12.33
C VAL A 574 -18.03 17.38 -12.96
N ALA A 575 -19.26 17.57 -12.45
CA ALA A 575 -20.23 18.53 -12.99
C ALA A 575 -19.67 19.96 -13.04
N GLY A 576 -19.61 20.53 -14.25
CA GLY A 576 -19.08 21.88 -14.49
C GLY A 576 -17.55 21.98 -14.54
N SER A 577 -16.82 20.87 -14.36
CA SER A 577 -15.36 20.83 -14.55
C SER A 577 -14.99 20.63 -16.02
N LYS A 578 -13.90 21.27 -16.46
CA LYS A 578 -13.37 21.11 -17.83
C LYS A 578 -12.35 19.97 -17.94
N CYS A 579 -11.56 19.77 -16.88
CA CYS A 579 -10.43 18.85 -16.84
C CYS A 579 -10.30 18.20 -15.46
N LEU A 580 -9.60 17.08 -15.42
CA LEU A 580 -8.96 16.51 -14.25
C LEU A 580 -7.57 17.14 -14.07
N TYR A 581 -7.26 17.63 -12.87
CA TYR A 581 -5.97 18.24 -12.55
C TYR A 581 -5.20 17.34 -11.58
N ILE A 582 -3.96 17.01 -11.93
CA ILE A 582 -3.12 16.10 -11.15
C ILE A 582 -1.83 16.82 -10.75
N GLY A 583 -1.63 17.02 -9.45
CA GLY A 583 -0.45 17.67 -8.88
C GLY A 583 0.63 16.64 -8.54
N ILE A 584 1.79 16.77 -9.16
CA ILE A 584 2.93 15.86 -9.05
C ILE A 584 4.07 16.57 -8.31
N LYS A 585 4.77 15.85 -7.43
CA LYS A 585 6.01 16.32 -6.82
C LYS A 585 7.17 15.45 -7.27
N THR A 586 8.17 16.07 -7.88
CA THR A 586 9.39 15.41 -8.34
C THR A 586 10.49 15.62 -7.30
N PHE A 587 11.20 14.55 -6.94
CA PHE A 587 12.31 14.55 -6.00
C PHE A 587 13.65 14.40 -6.74
N ASP A 588 14.76 14.75 -6.09
CA ASP A 588 16.12 14.79 -6.67
C ASP A 588 16.59 13.46 -7.30
N ASP A 589 15.95 12.33 -6.97
CA ASP A 589 16.23 10.99 -7.50
C ASP A 589 15.39 10.60 -8.76
N GLU A 590 14.85 11.57 -9.51
CA GLU A 590 13.88 11.36 -10.63
C GLU A 590 12.57 10.65 -10.23
N LYS A 591 12.28 10.54 -8.93
CA LYS A 591 11.03 9.97 -8.42
C LYS A 591 9.91 11.01 -8.51
N SER A 592 8.82 10.66 -9.19
CA SER A 592 7.64 11.52 -9.33
C SER A 592 6.47 10.92 -8.57
N VAL A 593 5.87 11.67 -7.64
CA VAL A 593 4.74 11.18 -6.85
C VAL A 593 3.54 12.09 -7.02
N VAL A 594 2.38 11.51 -7.29
CA VAL A 594 1.12 12.23 -7.31
C VAL A 594 0.73 12.59 -5.88
N LYS A 595 0.60 13.89 -5.61
CA LYS A 595 0.29 14.42 -4.29
C LYS A 595 -1.16 14.90 -4.19
N ARG A 596 -1.73 15.40 -5.29
CA ARG A 596 -3.07 15.97 -5.30
C ARG A 596 -3.80 15.64 -6.60
N VAL A 597 -5.11 15.45 -6.49
CA VAL A 597 -6.02 15.30 -7.63
C VAL A 597 -7.24 16.17 -7.35
N VAL A 598 -7.52 17.10 -8.25
CA VAL A 598 -8.63 18.05 -8.13
C VAL A 598 -9.38 18.17 -9.45
N VAL A 599 -10.65 18.57 -9.39
CA VAL A 599 -11.51 18.77 -10.58
C VAL A 599 -11.76 20.26 -10.85
N SER A 600 -11.43 21.13 -9.89
CA SER A 600 -11.47 22.57 -10.06
C SER A 600 -10.05 23.12 -10.08
N GLU A 601 -9.73 23.90 -11.10
CA GLU A 601 -8.39 24.49 -11.21
C GLU A 601 -8.11 25.54 -10.10
N HIS A 602 -9.15 26.05 -9.43
CA HIS A 602 -9.00 26.96 -8.29
C HIS A 602 -8.51 26.23 -7.03
N GLU A 603 -8.55 24.89 -7.03
CA GLU A 603 -8.05 24.04 -5.95
C GLU A 603 -6.58 23.65 -6.18
N ARG A 604 -5.92 24.21 -7.21
CA ARG A 604 -4.49 23.98 -7.44
C ARG A 604 -3.64 24.68 -6.38
N GLU A 605 -2.92 23.87 -5.61
CA GLU A 605 -1.94 24.32 -4.63
C GLU A 605 -0.58 24.61 -5.28
N VAL A 606 0.14 25.58 -4.72
CA VAL A 606 1.53 25.91 -5.10
C VAL A 606 2.48 24.83 -4.56
N GLY A 607 3.52 24.50 -5.33
CA GLY A 607 4.55 23.52 -4.94
C GLY A 607 4.41 22.14 -5.57
N PHE A 608 3.50 21.98 -6.53
CA PHE A 608 3.33 20.80 -7.36
C PHE A 608 3.40 21.15 -8.85
N GLU A 609 3.94 20.24 -9.65
CA GLU A 609 3.86 20.26 -11.10
C GLU A 609 2.48 19.72 -11.52
N TRP A 610 1.63 20.58 -12.08
CA TRP A 610 0.25 20.24 -12.41
C TRP A 610 0.11 19.75 -13.85
N THR A 611 -0.50 18.58 -14.02
CA THR A 611 -0.92 18.04 -15.31
C THR A 611 -2.43 18.23 -15.48
N GLU A 612 -2.84 18.83 -16.59
CA GLU A 612 -4.25 19.04 -16.94
C GLU A 612 -4.70 17.99 -17.95
N ILE A 613 -5.75 17.26 -17.63
CA ILE A 613 -6.23 16.15 -18.44
C ILE A 613 -7.71 16.39 -18.78
N PRO A 614 -8.06 16.68 -20.05
CA PRO A 614 -9.46 16.83 -20.46
C PRO A 614 -10.25 15.54 -20.18
N TRP A 615 -11.57 15.67 -19.96
CA TRP A 615 -12.49 14.54 -19.81
C TRP A 615 -12.76 13.82 -21.14
N LYS A 616 -11.68 13.34 -21.79
CA LYS A 616 -11.68 12.69 -23.09
C LYS A 616 -10.54 11.69 -23.19
N GLY A 617 -10.77 10.58 -23.89
CA GLY A 617 -9.78 9.53 -24.06
C GLY A 617 -9.61 8.69 -22.80
N ASN A 618 -8.41 8.14 -22.59
CA ASN A 618 -8.12 7.24 -21.47
C ASN A 618 -6.97 7.74 -20.62
N LEU A 619 -7.09 7.58 -19.30
CA LEU A 619 -6.03 7.79 -18.34
C LEU A 619 -5.27 6.49 -18.11
N THR A 620 -3.98 6.47 -18.44
CA THR A 620 -3.08 5.35 -18.08
C THR A 620 -2.25 5.72 -16.84
N TRP A 621 -2.25 4.83 -15.85
CA TRP A 621 -1.50 4.96 -14.60
C TRP A 621 -0.50 3.80 -14.44
N LYS A 622 0.79 4.13 -14.35
CA LYS A 622 1.89 3.19 -14.10
C LYS A 622 2.52 3.42 -12.73
N PHE A 623 2.78 2.34 -11.99
CA PHE A 623 3.38 2.41 -10.65
C PHE A 623 4.41 1.30 -10.41
N THR A 624 5.40 1.58 -9.56
CA THR A 624 6.25 0.58 -8.89
C THR A 624 5.67 0.23 -7.53
N GLN A 625 6.30 -0.71 -6.83
CA GLN A 625 5.94 -1.02 -5.44
C GLN A 625 6.10 0.20 -4.51
N GLU A 626 7.11 1.05 -4.74
CA GLU A 626 7.45 2.16 -3.85
C GLU A 626 6.83 3.50 -4.28
N TYR A 627 6.68 3.76 -5.58
CA TYR A 627 6.27 5.08 -6.10
C TYR A 627 5.53 5.00 -7.45
N ASN A 628 4.74 6.01 -7.75
CA ASN A 628 4.16 6.19 -9.08
C ASN A 628 5.28 6.52 -10.08
N VAL A 629 5.25 5.98 -11.31
CA VAL A 629 6.39 6.10 -12.24
C VAL A 629 6.07 6.97 -13.43
N ASN A 630 4.83 6.93 -13.92
CA ASN A 630 4.42 7.74 -15.07
C ASN A 630 2.89 7.75 -15.26
N MET A 631 2.35 8.86 -15.74
CA MET A 631 0.95 9.00 -16.15
C MET A 631 0.87 9.57 -17.56
N SER A 632 0.09 8.94 -18.44
CA SER A 632 -0.09 9.41 -19.82
C SER A 632 -1.55 9.31 -20.25
N ALA A 633 -2.08 10.37 -20.84
CA ALA A 633 -3.32 10.33 -21.59
C ALA A 633 -2.96 10.12 -23.08
N ASN A 634 -3.40 9.01 -23.69
CA ASN A 634 -3.11 8.74 -25.10
C ASN A 634 -4.27 9.12 -26.04
N ASP A 635 -3.84 9.57 -27.23
CA ASP A 635 -4.50 9.88 -28.51
C ASP A 635 -5.28 11.20 -28.73
N PHE A 636 -4.59 12.14 -29.38
CA PHE A 636 -5.13 12.87 -30.54
C PHE A 636 -4.33 12.46 -31.80
N PRO A 637 -4.98 12.20 -32.95
CA PRO A 637 -4.29 11.68 -34.13
C PRO A 637 -3.59 12.81 -34.90
N ASN A 638 -2.34 12.59 -35.30
CA ASN A 638 -1.85 12.88 -36.66
C ASN A 638 -0.41 12.36 -36.90
N GLY A 639 -0.28 11.39 -37.81
CA GLY A 639 0.73 11.39 -38.87
C GLY A 639 2.19 11.05 -38.56
N LEU A 640 2.54 9.77 -38.75
CA LEU A 640 3.73 9.21 -39.43
C LEU A 640 5.17 9.66 -39.06
N ASN A 641 5.96 8.60 -38.82
CA ASN A 641 7.43 8.41 -38.94
C ASN A 641 8.32 8.70 -37.71
N GLY A 642 8.74 7.60 -37.07
CA GLY A 642 10.14 7.17 -37.18
C GLY A 642 11.07 7.44 -36.00
N HIS A 643 11.53 6.33 -35.41
CA HIS A 643 12.73 6.13 -34.59
C HIS A 643 12.72 6.57 -33.11
N TYR A 644 12.69 5.53 -32.26
CA TYR A 644 13.17 5.51 -30.89
C TYR A 644 14.58 6.10 -30.76
N ASN A 645 14.71 7.09 -29.88
CA ASN A 645 15.81 7.21 -28.93
C ASN A 645 15.39 8.15 -27.81
N GLY A 646 15.74 7.80 -26.57
CA GLY A 646 15.37 8.52 -25.36
C GLY A 646 15.74 10.00 -25.40
N SER A 647 14.74 10.84 -25.14
CA SER A 647 14.80 12.15 -24.49
C SER A 647 13.41 12.76 -24.63
N ILE A 648 12.75 13.06 -23.52
CA ILE A 648 11.51 13.85 -23.54
C ILE A 648 11.93 15.28 -23.90
N TYR A 649 11.94 15.60 -25.19
CA TYR A 649 11.80 16.98 -25.63
C TYR A 649 10.32 17.34 -25.51
N SER A 650 9.99 18.08 -24.45
CA SER A 650 8.76 18.85 -24.39
C SER A 650 8.75 19.85 -25.54
N LYS A 651 7.94 19.55 -26.57
CA LYS A 651 7.56 20.56 -27.55
C LYS A 651 6.59 21.49 -26.84
N VAL A 652 7.14 22.57 -26.30
CA VAL A 652 6.42 23.74 -25.80
C VAL A 652 5.46 24.22 -26.88
N CYS A 653 4.16 24.07 -26.63
CA CYS A 653 3.08 24.84 -27.22
C CYS A 653 1.97 24.99 -26.15
N GLU A 654 2.10 26.10 -25.42
CA GLU A 654 1.05 26.91 -24.77
C GLU A 654 0.26 26.30 -23.60
N SER A 655 0.67 26.67 -22.38
CA SER A 655 -0.14 26.65 -21.15
C SER A 655 0.10 27.93 -20.32
N GLN A 656 -0.91 28.28 -19.50
CA GLN A 656 -0.99 29.37 -18.49
C GLN A 656 -1.79 30.66 -18.80
N ASP A 657 -2.61 30.73 -19.85
CA ASP A 657 -3.37 31.96 -20.14
C ASP A 657 -4.85 31.98 -19.69
N GLU A 658 -5.40 30.97 -19.00
CA GLU A 658 -6.86 30.92 -18.75
C GLU A 658 -7.37 31.02 -17.30
N LYS A 659 -6.52 31.23 -16.27
CA LYS A 659 -7.03 31.49 -14.90
C LYS A 659 -6.47 32.66 -14.11
N LEU A 660 -5.43 33.33 -14.59
CA LEU A 660 -5.05 34.61 -14.01
C LEU A 660 -5.92 35.71 -14.62
N SER A 661 -6.47 36.60 -13.79
CA SER A 661 -7.02 37.85 -14.30
C SER A 661 -5.94 38.59 -15.11
N PRO A 662 -6.28 39.32 -16.18
CA PRO A 662 -5.34 40.16 -16.91
C PRO A 662 -4.42 41.02 -16.03
N LEU A 663 -4.91 41.53 -14.89
CA LEU A 663 -4.08 42.24 -13.91
C LEU A 663 -3.09 41.33 -13.17
N GLN A 664 -3.45 40.10 -12.83
CA GLN A 664 -2.51 39.13 -12.26
C GLN A 664 -1.43 38.72 -13.28
N LYS A 665 -1.80 38.51 -14.55
CA LYS A 665 -0.83 38.27 -15.63
C LYS A 665 0.13 39.43 -15.82
N HIS A 666 -0.37 40.66 -15.68
CA HIS A 666 0.46 41.87 -15.74
C HIS A 666 1.58 41.85 -14.69
N VAL A 667 1.31 41.42 -13.46
CA VAL A 667 2.31 41.37 -12.38
C VAL A 667 3.09 40.06 -12.31
N GLN A 668 2.63 38.99 -12.96
CA GLN A 668 3.26 37.67 -12.94
C GLN A 668 4.72 37.70 -13.43
N PHE A 669 5.09 38.66 -14.29
CA PHE A 669 6.48 38.87 -14.70
C PHE A 669 7.46 39.07 -13.53
N TRP A 670 6.98 39.57 -12.39
CA TRP A 670 7.76 39.81 -11.18
C TRP A 670 7.65 38.70 -10.11
N ASP A 671 6.74 37.74 -10.25
CA ASP A 671 6.62 36.56 -9.37
C ASP A 671 7.31 35.36 -10.05
N ARG A 672 8.61 35.21 -9.78
CA ARG A 672 9.50 34.37 -10.61
C ARG A 672 9.50 32.90 -10.24
N ASP A 673 9.35 32.63 -8.96
CA ASP A 673 9.17 31.30 -8.38
C ASP A 673 7.69 30.90 -8.34
N ASN A 674 6.79 31.80 -8.77
CA ASN A 674 5.36 31.56 -8.92
C ASN A 674 4.74 31.07 -7.59
N ASP A 675 5.21 31.66 -6.49
CA ASP A 675 4.75 31.37 -5.14
C ASP A 675 3.60 32.30 -4.69
N GLY A 676 3.21 33.25 -5.56
CA GLY A 676 2.18 34.24 -5.31
C GLY A 676 2.66 35.46 -4.52
N ILE A 677 3.98 35.59 -4.30
CA ILE A 677 4.60 36.61 -3.46
C ILE A 677 5.72 37.32 -4.24
N ILE A 678 5.55 38.62 -4.47
CA ILE A 678 6.61 39.44 -5.07
C ILE A 678 7.39 40.12 -3.95
N HIS A 679 8.69 39.81 -3.85
CA HIS A 679 9.59 40.52 -2.94
C HIS A 679 10.09 41.83 -3.54
N PRO A 680 10.50 42.82 -2.71
CA PRO A 680 11.07 44.07 -3.21
C PRO A 680 12.24 43.88 -4.19
N TRP A 681 13.04 42.82 -3.99
CA TRP A 681 14.16 42.51 -4.86
C TRP A 681 13.74 42.02 -6.25
N ASP A 682 12.60 41.35 -6.36
CA ASP A 682 12.06 40.89 -7.64
C ASP A 682 11.61 42.07 -8.49
N VAL A 683 10.98 43.07 -7.87
CA VAL A 683 10.59 44.33 -8.51
C VAL A 683 11.80 45.05 -9.11
N TYR A 684 12.89 45.18 -8.34
CA TYR A 684 14.15 45.76 -8.84
C TYR A 684 14.70 44.94 -10.03
N SER A 685 14.78 43.62 -9.88
CA SER A 685 15.36 42.71 -10.87
C SER A 685 14.56 42.70 -12.19
N GLY A 686 13.23 42.71 -12.11
CA GLY A 686 12.36 42.78 -13.29
C GLY A 686 12.55 44.06 -14.10
N PHE A 687 12.67 45.23 -13.44
CA PHE A 687 12.96 46.48 -14.14
C PHE A 687 14.33 46.44 -14.84
N ARG A 688 15.35 45.81 -14.23
CA ARG A 688 16.67 45.62 -14.85
C ARG A 688 16.60 44.73 -16.09
N GLU A 689 15.76 43.70 -16.07
CA GLU A 689 15.56 42.77 -17.19
C GLU A 689 14.82 43.43 -18.36
N LEU A 690 13.80 44.23 -18.09
CA LEU A 690 13.12 45.06 -19.10
C LEU A 690 14.05 46.13 -19.71
N GLY A 691 15.15 46.43 -19.01
CA GLY A 691 16.24 47.24 -19.52
C GLY A 691 16.22 48.68 -19.09
N PHE A 692 15.48 48.98 -18.03
CA PHE A 692 15.54 50.25 -17.35
C PHE A 692 16.93 50.49 -16.75
N GLY A 693 17.36 51.76 -16.79
CA GLY A 693 18.58 52.21 -16.15
C GLY A 693 18.52 52.07 -14.62
N LEU A 694 19.66 52.24 -13.95
CA LEU A 694 19.75 52.11 -12.50
C LEU A 694 18.77 53.03 -11.75
N PHE A 695 18.56 54.25 -12.26
CA PHE A 695 17.61 55.21 -11.69
C PHE A 695 16.18 54.66 -11.60
N PHE A 696 15.65 54.12 -12.69
CA PHE A 696 14.29 53.55 -12.73
C PHE A 696 14.19 52.23 -11.95
N ALA A 697 15.24 51.42 -11.93
CA ALA A 697 15.26 50.18 -11.15
C ALA A 697 15.29 50.46 -9.63
N ILE A 698 16.04 51.46 -9.17
CA ILE A 698 15.99 51.87 -7.75
C ILE A 698 14.62 52.50 -7.44
N GLY A 699 14.09 53.33 -8.35
CA GLY A 699 12.76 53.92 -8.20
C GLY A 699 11.64 52.90 -8.07
N SER A 700 11.75 51.72 -8.70
CA SER A 700 10.72 50.68 -8.62
C SER A 700 10.58 50.07 -7.22
N LEU A 701 11.55 50.25 -6.32
CA LEU A 701 11.43 49.84 -4.91
C LEU A 701 10.37 50.64 -4.12
N LEU A 702 9.84 51.73 -4.69
CA LEU A 702 8.66 52.41 -4.14
C LEU A 702 7.38 51.57 -4.32
N ILE A 703 7.31 50.69 -5.32
CA ILE A 703 6.12 49.87 -5.60
C ILE A 703 5.78 48.96 -4.39
N PRO A 704 6.72 48.14 -3.85
CA PRO A 704 6.48 47.36 -2.63
C PRO A 704 6.01 48.19 -1.43
N ILE A 705 6.51 49.42 -1.26
CA ILE A 705 6.13 50.30 -0.14
C ILE A 705 4.64 50.63 -0.17
N PHE A 706 4.08 50.86 -1.36
CA PHE A 706 2.68 51.25 -1.52
C PHE A 706 1.73 50.08 -1.79
N PHE A 707 2.22 48.99 -2.41
CA PHE A 707 1.39 47.85 -2.82
C PHE A 707 1.33 46.75 -1.76
N SER A 708 2.30 46.66 -0.85
CA SER A 708 2.36 45.60 0.15
C SER A 708 1.17 45.62 1.11
N TYR A 709 0.81 46.79 1.66
CA TYR A 709 -0.30 46.87 2.62
C TYR A 709 -1.66 46.58 1.96
N PRO A 710 -2.05 47.22 0.83
CA PRO A 710 -3.32 46.93 0.17
C PRO A 710 -3.49 45.46 -0.22
N THR A 711 -2.45 44.83 -0.77
CA THR A 711 -2.50 43.41 -1.15
C THR A 711 -2.52 42.49 0.07
N ARG A 712 -1.89 42.89 1.19
CA ARG A 712 -1.95 42.12 2.44
C ARG A 712 -3.31 42.17 3.13
N LEU A 713 -4.16 43.17 2.87
CA LEU A 713 -5.48 43.29 3.52
C LEU A 713 -6.41 42.08 3.28
N GLY A 714 -6.18 41.28 2.23
CA GLY A 714 -6.86 39.99 2.05
C GLY A 714 -6.46 38.91 3.06
N HIS A 715 -5.29 39.05 3.67
CA HIS A 715 -4.71 38.07 4.59
C HIS A 715 -4.59 38.58 6.04
N SER A 716 -4.28 39.87 6.22
CA SER A 716 -4.06 40.46 7.54
C SER A 716 -4.20 41.98 7.51
N TRP A 717 -4.68 42.55 8.63
CA TRP A 717 -4.75 44.00 8.85
C TRP A 717 -3.41 44.61 9.30
N ILE A 718 -2.39 43.77 9.59
CA ILE A 718 -1.05 44.23 10.03
C ILE A 718 -0.17 44.46 8.78
N PRO A 719 0.53 45.59 8.63
CA PRO A 719 1.46 45.83 7.53
C PRO A 719 2.57 44.78 7.43
N ASP A 720 2.96 44.36 6.22
CA ASP A 720 4.07 43.42 6.03
C ASP A 720 5.41 44.09 6.31
N PRO A 721 6.16 43.69 7.37
CA PRO A 721 7.46 44.29 7.66
C PRO A 721 8.49 43.99 6.57
N MET A 722 8.26 42.99 5.72
CA MET A 722 9.11 42.68 4.56
C MET A 722 8.64 43.33 3.26
N PHE A 723 7.58 44.15 3.29
CA PHE A 723 7.01 44.84 2.13
C PHE A 723 6.68 43.90 0.95
N ARG A 724 6.25 42.67 1.24
CA ARG A 724 5.86 41.69 0.20
C ARG A 724 4.53 42.08 -0.45
N ILE A 725 4.42 41.87 -1.76
CA ILE A 725 3.19 42.10 -2.52
C ILE A 725 2.54 40.73 -2.81
N TYR A 726 1.25 40.60 -2.51
CA TYR A 726 0.51 39.35 -2.68
C TYR A 726 -0.25 39.36 -4.01
N VAL A 727 0.12 38.46 -4.94
CA VAL A 727 -0.39 38.44 -6.33
C VAL A 727 -1.88 38.12 -6.38
N ASN A 728 -2.37 37.22 -5.52
CA ASN A 728 -3.79 36.84 -5.45
C ASN A 728 -4.71 38.03 -5.14
N ASP A 729 -4.23 38.96 -4.33
CA ASP A 729 -4.97 40.15 -3.87
C ASP A 729 -4.55 41.43 -4.60
N ILE A 730 -3.85 41.34 -5.74
CA ILE A 730 -3.31 42.50 -6.48
C ILE A 730 -4.39 43.51 -6.91
N HIS A 731 -5.61 43.03 -7.18
CA HIS A 731 -6.76 43.86 -7.53
C HIS A 731 -7.11 44.89 -6.43
N LYS A 732 -6.74 44.62 -5.16
CA LYS A 732 -6.92 45.55 -4.03
C LYS A 732 -5.95 46.72 -4.03
N ALA A 733 -4.88 46.68 -4.83
CA ALA A 733 -3.92 47.77 -4.96
C ALA A 733 -4.34 48.85 -5.98
N LYS A 734 -5.50 48.71 -6.63
CA LYS A 734 -6.09 49.72 -7.51
C LYS A 734 -6.41 51.01 -6.73
N HIS A 735 -6.33 52.16 -7.40
CA HIS A 735 -6.63 53.47 -6.82
C HIS A 735 -7.69 54.22 -7.63
N GLY A 736 -8.39 55.17 -6.99
CA GLY A 736 -9.56 55.83 -7.58
C GLY A 736 -9.27 56.61 -8.86
N SER A 737 -8.04 57.08 -9.05
CA SER A 737 -7.61 57.84 -10.23
C SER A 737 -6.97 56.98 -11.33
N ASP A 738 -7.23 55.68 -11.33
CA ASP A 738 -6.82 54.78 -12.42
C ASP A 738 -7.70 54.97 -13.68
N THR A 739 -7.34 54.31 -14.76
CA THR A 739 -8.06 54.41 -16.05
C THR A 739 -9.42 53.69 -16.05
N GLY A 740 -9.69 52.86 -15.04
CA GLY A 740 -10.82 51.94 -15.00
C GLY A 740 -10.81 50.86 -16.10
N ILE A 741 -9.68 50.65 -16.79
CA ILE A 741 -9.54 49.58 -17.81
C ILE A 741 -9.60 48.20 -17.15
N TYR A 742 -8.89 48.00 -16.03
CA TYR A 742 -9.15 46.86 -15.17
C TYR A 742 -10.42 47.12 -14.36
N ASP A 743 -11.33 46.16 -14.33
CA ASP A 743 -12.48 46.20 -13.42
C ASP A 743 -12.04 45.94 -11.96
N PHE A 744 -13.02 45.86 -11.05
CA PHE A 744 -12.76 45.66 -9.62
C PHE A 744 -12.04 44.35 -9.31
N ASP A 745 -12.27 43.30 -10.11
CA ASP A 745 -11.69 41.96 -9.94
C ASP A 745 -10.38 41.78 -10.73
N GLY A 746 -9.93 42.81 -11.46
CA GLY A 746 -8.70 42.78 -12.25
C GLY A 746 -8.87 42.29 -13.69
N ASN A 747 -10.10 42.14 -14.19
CA ASN A 747 -10.36 41.77 -15.58
C ASN A 747 -10.27 42.95 -16.53
N LEU A 748 -9.83 42.69 -17.76
CA LEU A 748 -9.65 43.71 -18.78
C LEU A 748 -10.99 44.07 -19.44
N ASN A 749 -11.45 45.30 -19.25
CA ASN A 749 -12.61 45.83 -19.97
C ASN A 749 -12.20 46.32 -21.36
N GLN A 750 -12.40 45.44 -22.35
CA GLN A 750 -12.05 45.72 -23.75
C GLN A 750 -12.78 46.93 -24.32
N GLU A 751 -14.04 47.15 -23.95
CA GLU A 751 -14.83 48.28 -24.45
C GLU A 751 -14.27 49.62 -23.97
N ARG A 752 -13.92 49.72 -22.68
CA ARG A 752 -13.27 50.93 -22.12
C ARG A 752 -11.90 51.19 -22.75
N PHE A 753 -11.14 50.13 -23.02
CA PHE A 753 -9.87 50.25 -23.73
C PHE A 753 -10.07 50.82 -25.14
N GLU A 754 -11.07 50.34 -25.89
CA GLU A 754 -11.41 50.88 -27.21
C GLU A 754 -11.85 52.35 -27.14
N GLN A 755 -12.76 52.68 -26.22
CA GLN A 755 -13.26 54.05 -26.00
C GLN A 755 -12.14 55.05 -25.63
N MET A 756 -11.09 54.59 -24.93
CA MET A 756 -9.92 55.43 -24.63
C MET A 756 -9.24 55.92 -25.91
N PHE A 757 -9.03 55.04 -26.89
CA PHE A 757 -8.39 55.42 -28.15
C PHE A 757 -9.31 56.29 -29.01
N GLU A 758 -10.62 55.98 -29.07
CA GLU A 758 -11.60 56.82 -29.77
C GLU A 758 -11.62 58.26 -29.26
N ARG A 759 -11.41 58.44 -27.95
CA ARG A 759 -11.47 59.76 -27.30
C ARG A 759 -10.15 60.53 -27.32
N PHE A 760 -9.01 59.84 -27.21
CA PHE A 760 -7.71 60.48 -26.97
C PHE A 760 -6.71 60.36 -28.12
N ASP A 761 -6.89 59.46 -29.10
CA ASP A 761 -6.08 59.45 -30.34
C ASP A 761 -6.53 60.57 -31.28
N THR A 762 -6.33 61.81 -30.85
CA THR A 762 -6.76 63.00 -31.60
C THR A 762 -6.02 63.19 -32.92
N ALA A 763 -4.85 62.54 -33.08
CA ALA A 763 -4.07 62.57 -34.30
C ALA A 763 -4.51 61.48 -35.32
N GLY A 764 -5.35 60.52 -34.91
CA GLY A 764 -5.81 59.41 -35.75
C GLY A 764 -4.69 58.48 -36.21
N GLN A 765 -3.61 58.37 -35.43
CA GLN A 765 -2.39 57.64 -35.82
C GLN A 765 -2.36 56.20 -35.33
N GLY A 766 -3.43 55.72 -34.69
CA GLY A 766 -3.51 54.38 -34.10
C GLY A 766 -2.69 54.25 -32.81
N GLY A 767 -2.50 55.35 -32.08
CA GLY A 767 -1.63 55.42 -30.91
C GLY A 767 -1.81 56.71 -30.10
N LEU A 768 -1.24 56.74 -28.90
CA LEU A 768 -1.30 57.89 -28.00
C LEU A 768 0.05 58.60 -27.93
N THR A 769 0.04 59.92 -28.13
CA THR A 769 1.19 60.80 -27.92
C THR A 769 1.38 61.14 -26.44
N ALA A 770 2.51 61.76 -26.08
CA ALA A 770 2.72 62.24 -24.71
C ALA A 770 1.63 63.23 -24.25
N ASP A 771 1.18 64.12 -25.14
CA ASP A 771 0.12 65.09 -24.83
C ASP A 771 -1.25 64.41 -24.66
N ASP A 772 -1.52 63.32 -25.40
CA ASP A 772 -2.72 62.50 -25.22
C ASP A 772 -2.73 61.80 -23.85
N LEU A 773 -1.60 61.18 -23.46
CA LEU A 773 -1.45 60.55 -22.14
C LEU A 773 -1.56 61.57 -21.00
N LYS A 774 -1.04 62.79 -21.18
CA LYS A 774 -1.13 63.88 -20.18
C LYS A 774 -2.57 64.36 -20.01
N ARG A 775 -3.34 64.45 -21.10
CA ARG A 775 -4.78 64.75 -21.06
C ARG A 775 -5.61 63.62 -20.45
N LEU A 776 -5.26 62.37 -20.74
CA LEU A 776 -5.89 61.19 -20.15
C LEU A 776 -5.69 61.18 -18.63
N TRP A 777 -4.44 61.31 -18.18
CA TRP A 777 -4.09 61.43 -16.76
C TRP A 777 -4.84 62.59 -16.08
N ALA A 778 -4.88 63.78 -16.71
CA ALA A 778 -5.60 64.92 -16.14
C ALA A 778 -7.11 64.68 -15.98
N LYS A 779 -7.71 63.88 -16.87
CA LYS A 779 -9.15 63.54 -16.88
C LYS A 779 -9.50 62.49 -15.81
N ASP A 780 -8.60 61.56 -15.50
CA ASP A 780 -8.87 60.47 -14.54
C ASP A 780 -8.63 60.86 -13.07
N ARG A 781 -8.21 62.10 -12.79
CA ARG A 781 -7.97 62.57 -11.40
C ARG A 781 -9.27 62.71 -10.60
N CYS A 782 -9.43 61.86 -9.59
CA CYS A 782 -10.51 61.97 -8.61
C CYS A 782 -10.17 62.97 -7.49
N ALA A 783 -11.11 63.85 -7.14
CA ALA A 783 -10.89 64.93 -6.16
C ALA A 783 -10.35 64.45 -4.79
N ALA A 784 -10.76 63.26 -4.34
CA ALA A 784 -10.39 62.68 -3.06
C ALA A 784 -9.25 61.64 -3.14
N ASP A 785 -8.43 61.67 -4.20
CA ASP A 785 -7.33 60.71 -4.38
C ASP A 785 -5.99 61.34 -4.86
N PRO A 786 -5.36 62.24 -4.07
CA PRO A 786 -4.07 62.84 -4.44
C PRO A 786 -2.92 61.84 -4.59
N ALA A 787 -2.97 60.71 -3.86
CA ALA A 787 -1.98 59.64 -3.96
C ALA A 787 -2.11 58.90 -5.30
N GLY A 788 -3.32 58.53 -5.71
CA GLY A 788 -3.58 57.91 -7.01
C GLY A 788 -3.25 58.82 -8.19
N TRP A 789 -3.34 60.16 -8.06
CA TRP A 789 -2.82 61.07 -9.09
C TRP A 789 -1.32 60.85 -9.34
N THR A 790 -0.57 60.68 -8.25
CA THR A 790 0.88 60.49 -8.30
C THR A 790 1.24 59.12 -8.87
N PHE A 791 0.52 58.06 -8.46
CA PHE A 791 0.69 56.71 -9.00
C PHE A 791 0.38 56.65 -10.49
N ALA A 792 -0.78 57.17 -10.93
CA ALA A 792 -1.15 57.21 -12.34
C ALA A 792 -0.13 57.99 -13.20
N ALA A 793 0.45 59.08 -12.67
CA ALA A 793 1.49 59.83 -13.38
C ALA A 793 2.75 58.98 -13.61
N MET A 794 3.16 58.20 -12.61
CA MET A 794 4.32 57.31 -12.69
C MET A 794 4.06 56.12 -13.61
N GLU A 795 2.86 55.54 -13.57
CA GLU A 795 2.44 54.46 -14.48
C GLU A 795 2.49 54.90 -15.93
N TRP A 796 1.94 56.08 -16.25
CA TRP A 796 1.96 56.59 -17.63
C TRP A 796 3.34 57.01 -18.09
N TRP A 797 4.16 57.58 -17.19
CA TRP A 797 5.53 57.93 -17.52
C TRP A 797 6.38 56.69 -17.79
N THR A 798 6.31 55.67 -16.92
CA THR A 798 7.05 54.42 -17.10
C THR A 798 6.60 53.67 -18.35
N THR A 799 5.28 53.62 -18.60
CA THR A 799 4.70 53.05 -19.83
C THR A 799 5.17 53.79 -21.09
N TYR A 800 5.17 55.12 -21.09
CA TYR A 800 5.65 55.91 -22.22
C TYR A 800 7.13 55.66 -22.50
N VAL A 801 7.97 55.63 -21.45
CA VAL A 801 9.40 55.35 -21.57
C VAL A 801 9.65 53.95 -22.14
N LEU A 802 8.82 52.97 -21.77
CA LEU A 802 8.95 51.58 -22.21
C LEU A 802 8.46 51.36 -23.66
N LEU A 803 7.35 52.00 -24.05
CA LEU A 803 6.62 51.67 -25.27
C LEU A 803 6.78 52.64 -26.44
N GLN A 804 7.15 53.90 -26.19
CA GLN A 804 7.08 54.91 -27.24
C GLN A 804 8.07 54.63 -28.38
N LYS A 805 7.57 54.79 -29.60
CA LYS A 805 8.38 54.77 -30.83
C LYS A 805 8.11 56.05 -31.60
N ASN A 806 9.13 56.89 -31.73
CA ASN A 806 9.04 58.22 -32.35
C ASN A 806 7.99 59.13 -31.67
N GLY A 807 7.83 59.02 -30.34
CA GLY A 807 6.87 59.81 -29.57
C GLY A 807 5.43 59.28 -29.56
N LEU A 808 5.18 58.11 -30.15
CA LEU A 808 3.86 57.48 -30.23
C LEU A 808 3.84 56.12 -29.52
N VAL A 809 2.88 55.91 -28.62
CA VAL A 809 2.59 54.62 -28.00
C VAL A 809 1.49 53.92 -28.80
N ARG A 810 1.84 52.84 -29.51
CA ARG A 810 0.89 52.13 -30.37
C ARG A 810 -0.15 51.39 -29.54
N LYS A 811 -1.39 51.37 -30.05
CA LYS A 811 -2.51 50.64 -29.43
C LYS A 811 -2.20 49.18 -29.14
N SER A 812 -1.58 48.48 -30.08
CA SER A 812 -1.20 47.06 -29.92
C SER A 812 -0.19 46.84 -28.79
N ASP A 813 0.78 47.75 -28.64
CA ASP A 813 1.81 47.63 -27.61
C ASP A 813 1.28 48.01 -26.23
N LEU A 814 0.36 48.97 -26.15
CA LEU A 814 -0.33 49.30 -24.91
C LEU A 814 -1.26 48.17 -24.48
N ARG A 815 -1.98 47.52 -25.42
CA ARG A 815 -2.80 46.34 -25.12
C ARG A 815 -1.98 45.21 -24.54
N ALA A 816 -0.83 44.91 -25.15
CA ALA A 816 0.12 43.92 -24.65
C ALA A 816 0.66 44.24 -23.24
N CYS A 817 0.71 45.53 -22.87
CA CYS A 817 1.04 45.93 -21.51
C CYS A 817 -0.06 45.49 -20.54
N TYR A 818 -1.32 45.74 -20.88
CA TYR A 818 -2.48 45.41 -20.06
C TYR A 818 -2.78 43.91 -19.95
N ASP A 819 -2.40 43.08 -20.92
CA ASP A 819 -2.57 41.62 -20.84
C ASP A 819 -1.35 40.88 -20.25
N GLY A 820 -0.25 41.60 -19.97
CA GLY A 820 0.97 41.08 -19.36
C GLY A 820 1.97 40.45 -20.34
N SER A 821 1.61 40.26 -21.61
CA SER A 821 2.47 39.62 -22.62
C SER A 821 3.68 40.48 -23.02
N LEU A 822 3.58 41.80 -22.86
CA LEU A 822 4.62 42.75 -23.26
C LEU A 822 5.97 42.52 -22.56
N PHE A 823 5.95 42.26 -21.25
CA PHE A 823 7.17 42.21 -20.45
C PHE A 823 8.07 41.03 -20.84
N TRP A 824 7.44 39.87 -21.05
CA TRP A 824 8.09 38.67 -21.56
C TRP A 824 8.67 38.89 -22.97
N ARG A 825 7.89 39.51 -23.87
CA ARG A 825 8.35 39.87 -25.22
C ARG A 825 9.61 40.75 -25.19
N ILE A 826 9.66 41.77 -24.31
CA ILE A 826 10.83 42.65 -24.16
C ILE A 826 12.03 41.90 -23.58
N LYS A 827 11.83 41.03 -22.59
CA LYS A 827 12.90 40.22 -22.00
C LYS A 827 13.55 39.32 -23.06
N ASP A 828 12.74 38.57 -23.81
CA ASP A 828 13.21 37.63 -24.84
C ASP A 828 13.98 38.32 -25.96
N GLU A 829 13.48 39.46 -26.43
CA GLU A 829 14.18 40.29 -27.43
C GLU A 829 15.57 40.72 -26.94
N ARG A 830 15.70 41.02 -25.63
CA ARG A 830 16.97 41.44 -25.03
C ARG A 830 17.93 40.28 -24.80
N GLU A 831 17.44 39.10 -24.44
CA GLU A 831 18.27 37.90 -24.32
C GLU A 831 18.83 37.47 -25.67
N LYS A 832 18.00 37.51 -26.73
CA LYS A 832 18.44 37.27 -28.12
C LYS A 832 19.53 38.26 -28.55
N LYS A 833 19.42 39.53 -28.14
CA LYS A 833 20.47 40.54 -28.37
C LYS A 833 21.77 40.24 -27.62
N ARG A 834 21.71 39.80 -26.36
CA ARG A 834 22.91 39.41 -25.59
C ARG A 834 23.65 38.22 -26.21
N LYS A 835 22.93 37.34 -26.92
CA LYS A 835 23.47 36.15 -27.61
C LYS A 835 23.93 36.41 -29.06
N GLY A 836 24.09 37.67 -29.47
CA GLY A 836 24.68 38.04 -30.77
C GLY A 836 23.69 38.21 -31.93
N GLY A 837 22.38 38.28 -31.68
CA GLY A 837 21.39 38.56 -32.71
C GLY A 837 21.39 40.03 -33.15
N ASN A 838 21.33 40.25 -34.47
CA ASN A 838 21.18 41.59 -35.07
C ASN A 838 19.73 42.08 -34.89
N PHE A 839 19.51 43.07 -34.03
CA PHE A 839 18.20 43.70 -33.86
C PHE A 839 18.32 45.20 -33.54
N GLU A 840 17.57 46.02 -34.29
CA GLU A 840 17.42 47.46 -34.02
C GLU A 840 16.65 47.67 -32.71
N ARG A 841 17.31 48.23 -31.69
CA ARG A 841 16.59 48.72 -30.50
C ARG A 841 15.93 50.05 -30.84
N LYS A 842 14.60 50.13 -30.73
CA LYS A 842 13.84 51.38 -30.83
C LYS A 842 13.63 51.97 -29.43
N SER A 843 14.46 52.98 -29.13
CA SER A 843 14.29 54.08 -28.16
C SER A 843 14.35 53.82 -26.63
N PHE A 844 15.34 54.45 -25.96
CA PHE A 844 15.22 55.05 -24.62
C PHE A 844 15.34 56.57 -24.80
N GLY A 845 14.33 57.19 -25.41
CA GLY A 845 14.28 58.64 -25.63
C GLY A 845 13.55 59.34 -24.49
N MET A 846 14.28 59.90 -23.52
CA MET A 846 13.71 60.64 -22.38
C MET A 846 13.14 62.03 -22.73
N ARG A 847 13.28 62.49 -23.98
CA ARG A 847 13.21 63.94 -24.30
C ARG A 847 11.81 64.56 -24.41
N ASN A 848 10.71 63.81 -24.38
CA ASN A 848 9.41 64.36 -24.80
C ASN A 848 8.26 64.29 -23.79
N PHE A 849 8.37 63.63 -22.63
CA PHE A 849 7.22 63.55 -21.68
C PHE A 849 7.01 64.85 -20.88
N PHE A 850 8.09 65.59 -20.61
CA PHE A 850 8.05 66.86 -19.86
C PHE A 850 8.37 68.11 -20.71
N ALA A 851 8.55 67.97 -22.03
CA ALA A 851 8.92 69.09 -22.90
C ALA A 851 7.75 70.05 -23.24
N SER A 852 6.52 69.65 -22.92
CA SER A 852 5.29 70.46 -23.09
C SER A 852 4.71 70.93 -21.74
N ALA A 853 5.56 71.34 -20.79
CA ALA A 853 5.12 71.93 -19.52
C ALA A 853 5.14 73.45 -19.58
#